data_AF-A0A934IW18-F1
#
_entry.id   AF-A0A934IW18-F1
#
_cell.length_a   1.000
_cell.length_b   1.000
_cell.length_c   1.000
_cell.angle_alpha   90.00
_cell.angle_beta   90.00
_cell.angle_gamma   90.00
#
_symmetry.space_group_name_H-M   'P 1'
#
loop_
_entity.id
_entity.type
_entity.pdbx_description
1 polymer ?
#
loop_
_entity_poly.entity_id
_entity_poly.type
_entity_poly.pdbx_seq_one_letter_code
_entity_poly.pdbx_strand_id
1 'polypeptide(L)'
;MIRDLLKWVAPGLVTVLGGTVAALAMATPTMLDTLAAEGRASLAAAGADWAHISVDGRRIHLDGTTPSDDEKQLALAGLDAIAGVAGVEETVTIAPLAAPFRINVSIEDGAVTVFGSVANEAQRQELTALDGVATADLQIRSGQPASAPWRAAVDFALAQAPLVENGYFELSGLTLNAVGRAGSEKALGQLQIALAQLPSGIARGEIRLEPVRVAPYTWRAEFDGERIAISGHVPEERIVERLRMADVSGIPVATGLSLASGAPEGFAEQTRLLVEQLARLEQGEARIVDGVSELTGVPPSIEIAQAVTEAVSGPNSIVTLSSPRVADYWLSISRQAGGTLVFDGFVPDEATREQFAAIDGADVSFLKFGAGAPDAYHRAADYGLNLLDHLSEGRILLSGSTLSVSGMARSSTDFRTVLDRLASDVPQGVLLAENAVEAPRAASYTFTIRRDSAGSVTLEGLLPNPDIEARLLAEAGPAARSTVSYASGEAAGFVAAAEQALNFLPWLRSGVVSFDGDGWTVEGEPRSAIDKGSIESEYAIRGLARSGWTLALSQPAESPGFADPYLWSAERLADGSFLFAGNVPAASVQSWLKVHVGTRVADTSRIAHGAPGGFADNVRIAVETLLSLEQGRVVYDGTSWSLVGAAADGIQKETALSLAAALGASQDADISVPDLAPAAPYIWSATKSADGVTLAGTVPAESLQRFLAVRAGPAVDDQTELRADAPEGFSSDVLQALDVLALLAEGEVAFDGEKWSATGLALAPDAFASATTLLGTASPRWSLKLKDPVVEATAPPVAQPAEPPLAATPTASGYPFRAIRADDGTVTLGGQVPAPATAQYLATLTGGDAGALSVVPDAPEGFALAAQTGARTLMRLQPGELVLSDGNWRLSGEAASEADRAAIEAEVATLGSAWSAAITAPSGLAQCQARLAELSAHNAILFQSGAAIIAAGAAAELDAFAQALLLCPDAVIEVEGHTDSDGDDQLNLALSVARAEAVVNALVERNVSPSRLYAIGYGETQPVADNATAEGKRANRRIVVSVRAPEDQD
;
A
#
# COMPACT_ATOMS: atom_id res chain seq x y z
N MET A 1 -23.68 158.21 -24.36
CA MET A 1 -24.53 157.22 -25.07
C MET A 1 -23.72 156.03 -25.58
N ILE A 2 -22.98 156.07 -26.71
CA ILE A 2 -22.21 154.89 -27.19
C ILE A 2 -21.20 154.37 -26.13
N ARG A 3 -20.50 155.29 -25.44
CA ARG A 3 -19.54 154.96 -24.37
C ARG A 3 -20.15 154.32 -23.11
N ASP A 4 -21.47 154.38 -22.94
CA ASP A 4 -22.18 153.75 -21.83
C ASP A 4 -22.75 152.38 -22.21
N LEU A 5 -23.01 152.12 -23.50
CA LEU A 5 -23.43 150.81 -24.00
C LEU A 5 -22.31 149.76 -23.80
N LEU A 6 -21.05 150.15 -24.05
CA LEU A 6 -19.88 149.27 -23.85
C LEU A 6 -19.70 148.79 -22.40
N LYS A 7 -20.19 149.55 -21.39
CA LYS A 7 -20.10 149.15 -19.98
C LYS A 7 -20.94 147.92 -19.63
N TRP A 8 -21.96 147.62 -20.43
CA TRP A 8 -22.86 146.48 -20.22
C TRP A 8 -22.64 145.36 -21.24
N VAL A 9 -22.28 145.70 -22.49
CA VAL A 9 -22.01 144.70 -23.53
C VAL A 9 -20.71 143.94 -23.29
N ALA A 10 -19.64 144.60 -22.84
CA ALA A 10 -18.35 143.91 -22.64
C ALA A 10 -18.40 142.85 -21.52
N PRO A 11 -18.99 143.10 -20.33
CA PRO A 11 -19.20 142.04 -19.32
C PRO A 11 -20.11 140.92 -19.83
N GLY A 12 -21.19 141.25 -20.55
CA GLY A 12 -22.10 140.25 -21.10
C GLY A 12 -21.42 139.34 -22.12
N LEU A 13 -20.63 139.89 -23.05
CA LEU A 13 -19.89 139.12 -24.04
C LEU A 13 -18.80 138.26 -23.40
N VAL A 14 -18.08 138.77 -22.39
CA VAL A 14 -17.10 137.98 -21.62
C VAL A 14 -17.76 136.89 -20.78
N THR A 15 -18.98 137.11 -20.27
CA THR A 15 -19.73 136.10 -19.52
C THR A 15 -20.29 135.02 -20.43
N VAL A 16 -20.77 135.38 -21.64
CA VAL A 16 -21.24 134.39 -22.62
C VAL A 16 -20.06 133.63 -23.24
N LEU A 17 -19.01 134.30 -23.73
CA LEU A 17 -17.83 133.61 -24.27
C LEU A 17 -17.10 132.80 -23.19
N GLY A 18 -16.89 133.38 -22.01
CA GLY A 18 -16.27 132.68 -20.88
C GLY A 18 -17.14 131.52 -20.37
N GLY A 19 -18.46 131.68 -20.31
CA GLY A 19 -19.41 130.64 -19.92
C GLY A 19 -19.54 129.53 -20.96
N THR A 20 -19.52 129.85 -22.26
CA THR A 20 -19.51 128.86 -23.35
C THR A 20 -18.16 128.13 -23.42
N VAL A 21 -17.03 128.82 -23.26
CA VAL A 21 -15.71 128.18 -23.18
C VAL A 21 -15.60 127.29 -21.93
N ALA A 22 -16.11 127.74 -20.78
CA ALA A 22 -16.18 126.93 -19.57
C ALA A 22 -17.11 125.72 -19.73
N ALA A 23 -18.28 125.88 -20.36
CA ALA A 23 -19.20 124.78 -20.63
C ALA A 23 -18.62 123.77 -21.62
N LEU A 24 -17.93 124.21 -22.69
CA LEU A 24 -17.20 123.30 -23.57
C LEU A 24 -16.06 122.60 -22.83
N ALA A 25 -15.25 123.33 -22.03
CA ALA A 25 -14.14 122.75 -21.27
C ALA A 25 -14.61 121.76 -20.18
N MET A 26 -15.82 121.94 -19.64
CA MET A 26 -16.44 120.99 -18.71
C MET A 26 -17.13 119.81 -19.40
N ALA A 27 -17.64 119.97 -20.62
CA ALA A 27 -18.33 118.92 -21.37
C ALA A 27 -17.41 118.06 -22.26
N THR A 28 -16.26 118.58 -22.69
CA THR A 28 -15.29 117.83 -23.51
C THR A 28 -14.76 116.57 -22.84
N PRO A 29 -14.38 116.56 -21.53
CA PRO A 29 -13.96 115.33 -20.86
C PRO A 29 -15.05 114.26 -20.88
N THR A 30 -16.28 114.63 -20.49
CA THR A 30 -17.42 113.69 -20.47
C THR A 30 -17.79 113.16 -21.86
N MET A 31 -17.58 113.95 -22.92
CA MET A 31 -17.81 113.52 -24.30
C MET A 31 -16.73 112.53 -24.77
N LEU A 32 -15.46 112.81 -24.48
CA LEU A 32 -14.34 111.91 -24.81
C LEU A 32 -14.46 110.57 -24.06
N ASP A 33 -14.81 110.61 -22.78
CA ASP A 33 -15.03 109.40 -21.97
C ASP A 33 -16.20 108.57 -22.52
N THR A 34 -17.29 109.22 -22.96
CA THR A 34 -18.43 108.54 -23.58
C THR A 34 -18.05 107.86 -24.90
N LEU A 35 -17.41 108.60 -25.82
CA LEU A 35 -16.97 108.05 -27.11
C LEU A 35 -15.94 106.93 -26.94
N ALA A 36 -15.04 107.03 -25.96
CA ALA A 36 -14.09 105.97 -25.65
C ALA A 36 -14.77 104.74 -25.02
N ALA A 37 -15.82 104.93 -24.20
CA ALA A 37 -16.60 103.83 -23.65
C ALA A 37 -17.43 103.11 -24.72
N GLU A 38 -18.15 103.85 -25.57
CA GLU A 38 -18.91 103.30 -26.69
C GLU A 38 -18.01 102.64 -27.73
N GLY A 39 -16.84 103.22 -28.02
CA GLY A 39 -15.83 102.63 -28.90
C GLY A 39 -15.31 101.28 -28.41
N ARG A 40 -14.95 101.18 -27.12
CA ARG A 40 -14.53 99.90 -26.52
C ARG A 40 -15.67 98.89 -26.51
N ALA A 41 -16.91 99.32 -26.25
CA ALA A 41 -18.08 98.44 -26.29
C ALA A 41 -18.37 97.92 -27.70
N SER A 42 -18.17 98.74 -28.74
CA SER A 42 -18.34 98.35 -30.14
C SER A 42 -17.28 97.34 -30.58
N LEU A 43 -16.01 97.56 -30.21
CA LEU A 43 -14.93 96.59 -30.47
C LEU A 43 -15.17 95.25 -29.76
N ALA A 44 -15.57 95.27 -28.49
CA ALA A 44 -15.93 94.06 -27.76
C ALA A 44 -17.13 93.33 -28.40
N ALA A 45 -18.13 94.05 -28.90
CA ALA A 45 -19.26 93.47 -29.63
C ALA A 45 -18.86 92.87 -31.00
N ALA A 46 -17.78 93.37 -31.61
CA ALA A 46 -17.18 92.86 -32.84
C ALA A 46 -16.19 91.70 -32.61
N GLY A 47 -15.87 91.34 -31.35
CA GLY A 47 -14.81 90.39 -31.02
C GLY A 47 -13.39 90.90 -31.34
N ALA A 48 -13.23 92.22 -31.46
CA ALA A 48 -11.99 92.87 -31.84
C ALA A 48 -11.11 93.17 -30.62
N ASP A 49 -10.88 92.17 -29.75
CA ASP A 49 -10.06 92.31 -28.54
C ASP A 49 -8.57 92.55 -28.83
N TRP A 50 -8.19 92.39 -30.11
CA TRP A 50 -6.89 92.73 -30.67
C TRP A 50 -6.68 94.22 -30.92
N ALA A 51 -7.77 95.01 -30.90
CA ALA A 51 -7.78 96.42 -31.21
C ALA A 51 -7.73 97.30 -29.97
N HIS A 52 -6.98 98.39 -30.07
CA HIS A 52 -6.95 99.47 -29.10
C HIS A 52 -7.41 100.75 -29.75
N ILE A 53 -8.04 101.61 -28.95
CA ILE A 53 -8.52 102.91 -29.41
C ILE A 53 -8.06 104.04 -28.50
N SER A 54 -7.66 105.13 -29.14
CA SER A 54 -7.55 106.44 -28.51
C SER A 54 -8.51 107.42 -29.21
N VAL A 55 -9.01 108.41 -28.46
CA VAL A 55 -10.00 109.36 -28.97
C VAL A 55 -9.41 110.77 -28.91
N ASP A 56 -9.25 111.42 -30.06
CA ASP A 56 -8.86 112.82 -30.17
C ASP A 56 -10.02 113.66 -30.68
N GLY A 57 -10.64 114.41 -29.76
CA GLY A 57 -11.83 115.23 -29.99
C GLY A 57 -13.06 114.43 -30.43
N ARG A 58 -13.16 114.13 -31.72
CA ARG A 58 -14.24 113.34 -32.35
C ARG A 58 -13.72 112.25 -33.29
N ARG A 59 -12.40 112.09 -33.45
CA ARG A 59 -11.84 110.97 -34.22
C ARG A 59 -11.40 109.87 -33.28
N ILE A 60 -11.54 108.65 -33.76
CA ILE A 60 -11.01 107.45 -33.09
C ILE A 60 -9.78 107.02 -33.87
N HIS A 61 -8.64 106.88 -33.19
CA HIS A 61 -7.47 106.21 -33.76
C HIS A 61 -7.52 104.74 -33.35
N LEU A 62 -7.50 103.83 -34.32
CA LEU A 62 -7.53 102.39 -34.16
C LEU A 62 -6.13 101.82 -34.41
N ASP A 63 -5.54 101.22 -33.40
CA ASP A 63 -4.26 100.51 -33.49
C ASP A 63 -4.41 99.04 -33.05
N GLY A 64 -3.50 98.17 -33.52
CA GLY A 64 -3.54 96.75 -33.19
C GLY A 64 -2.96 95.84 -34.29
N THR A 65 -2.91 94.54 -34.01
CA THR A 65 -2.52 93.50 -34.97
C THR A 65 -3.57 92.41 -35.02
N THR A 66 -4.11 92.15 -36.20
CA THR A 66 -5.24 91.23 -36.44
C THR A 66 -4.84 90.04 -37.31
N PRO A 67 -5.43 88.85 -37.10
CA PRO A 67 -5.18 87.67 -37.93
C PRO A 67 -5.86 87.72 -39.30
N SER A 68 -6.83 88.61 -39.55
CA SER A 68 -7.55 88.67 -40.82
C SER A 68 -7.95 90.10 -41.23
N ASP A 69 -8.04 90.36 -42.54
CA ASP A 69 -8.57 91.64 -43.04
C ASP A 69 -10.08 91.75 -42.78
N ASP A 70 -10.82 90.63 -42.70
CA ASP A 70 -12.25 90.64 -42.40
C ASP A 70 -12.55 91.15 -40.98
N GLU A 71 -11.79 90.73 -39.96
CA GLU A 71 -11.89 91.26 -38.60
C GLU A 71 -11.55 92.75 -38.54
N LYS A 72 -10.54 93.18 -39.31
CA LYS A 72 -10.18 94.59 -39.45
C LYS A 72 -11.35 95.42 -39.97
N GLN A 73 -11.98 95.00 -41.07
CA GLN A 73 -13.12 95.71 -41.65
C GLN A 73 -14.33 95.73 -40.71
N LEU A 74 -14.57 94.64 -39.96
CA LEU A 74 -15.66 94.56 -38.99
C LEU A 74 -15.45 95.55 -37.82
N ALA A 75 -14.22 95.63 -37.28
CA ALA A 75 -13.86 96.58 -36.24
C ALA A 75 -14.01 98.05 -36.69
N LEU A 76 -13.53 98.38 -37.90
CA LEU A 76 -13.69 99.70 -38.51
C LEU A 76 -15.17 100.09 -38.67
N ALA A 77 -15.97 99.18 -39.24
CA ALA A 77 -17.41 99.41 -39.46
C ALA A 77 -18.18 99.61 -38.14
N GLY A 78 -17.80 98.87 -37.08
CA GLY A 78 -18.36 99.04 -35.74
C GLY A 78 -18.02 100.40 -35.10
N LEU A 79 -16.83 100.94 -35.35
CA LEU A 79 -16.40 102.24 -34.81
C LEU A 79 -16.99 103.43 -35.58
N ASP A 80 -17.09 103.34 -36.91
CA ASP A 80 -17.66 104.42 -37.75
C ASP A 80 -19.18 104.59 -37.54
N ALA A 81 -19.87 103.54 -37.07
CA ALA A 81 -21.28 103.56 -36.74
C ALA A 81 -21.64 104.31 -35.43
N ILE A 82 -20.65 104.76 -34.64
CA ILE A 82 -20.89 105.37 -33.32
C ILE A 82 -21.35 106.83 -33.47
N ALA A 83 -22.49 107.13 -32.83
CA ALA A 83 -23.14 108.43 -32.93
C ALA A 83 -22.29 109.56 -32.31
N GLY A 84 -21.65 110.37 -33.16
CA GLY A 84 -20.80 111.47 -32.72
C GLY A 84 -19.33 111.31 -33.08
N VAL A 85 -18.91 110.16 -33.63
CA VAL A 85 -17.62 110.04 -34.32
C VAL A 85 -17.61 110.96 -35.56
N ALA A 86 -16.42 111.41 -35.98
CA ALA A 86 -16.20 112.24 -37.17
C ALA A 86 -15.30 111.57 -38.22
N GLY A 87 -14.78 110.38 -37.90
CA GLY A 87 -13.95 109.53 -38.75
C GLY A 87 -13.04 108.64 -37.89
N VAL A 88 -12.66 107.48 -38.43
CA VAL A 88 -11.70 106.55 -37.83
C VAL A 88 -10.39 106.62 -38.61
N GLU A 89 -9.27 106.83 -37.92
CA GLU A 89 -7.92 106.74 -38.47
C GLU A 89 -7.30 105.42 -38.01
N GLU A 90 -6.54 104.71 -38.85
CA GLU A 90 -6.05 103.36 -38.52
C GLU A 90 -4.55 103.16 -38.71
N THR A 91 -3.97 102.34 -37.82
CA THR A 91 -2.59 101.81 -37.92
C THR A 91 -2.60 100.29 -37.69
N VAL A 92 -3.61 99.59 -38.23
CA VAL A 92 -3.78 98.14 -38.03
C VAL A 92 -2.90 97.32 -38.97
N THR A 93 -2.15 96.36 -38.41
CA THR A 93 -1.28 95.43 -39.14
C THR A 93 -1.92 94.04 -39.26
N ILE A 94 -1.85 93.40 -40.43
CA ILE A 94 -2.25 91.99 -40.61
C ILE A 94 -1.09 91.08 -40.23
N ALA A 95 -1.34 90.09 -39.38
CA ALA A 95 -0.33 89.14 -38.92
C ALA A 95 0.20 88.23 -40.05
N PRO A 96 1.51 87.92 -40.10
CA PRO A 96 2.07 86.99 -41.09
C PRO A 96 1.50 85.56 -40.97
N LEU A 97 1.23 84.92 -42.10
CA LEU A 97 0.63 83.57 -42.16
C LEU A 97 1.57 82.49 -41.62
N ALA A 98 1.06 81.63 -40.73
CA ALA A 98 1.72 80.40 -40.28
C ALA A 98 1.01 79.16 -40.83
N ALA A 99 1.72 78.37 -41.65
CA ALA A 99 1.19 77.15 -42.26
C ALA A 99 2.20 75.98 -42.10
N PRO A 100 1.91 74.94 -41.28
CA PRO A 100 0.77 74.86 -40.36
C PRO A 100 0.92 75.83 -39.18
N PHE A 101 -0.21 76.21 -38.59
CA PHE A 101 -0.26 77.01 -37.36
C PHE A 101 0.10 76.11 -36.17
N ARG A 102 1.20 76.38 -35.47
CA ARG A 102 1.73 75.52 -34.39
C ARG A 102 1.79 76.24 -33.05
N ILE A 103 1.48 75.52 -31.97
CA ILE A 103 1.79 75.91 -30.59
C ILE A 103 2.32 74.68 -29.84
N ASN A 104 3.34 74.88 -29.01
CA ASN A 104 4.00 73.86 -28.21
C ASN A 104 3.86 74.18 -26.73
N VAL A 105 3.59 73.14 -25.93
CA VAL A 105 3.64 73.15 -24.47
C VAL A 105 4.77 72.19 -24.09
N SER A 106 5.95 72.74 -23.82
CA SER A 106 7.13 71.97 -23.39
C SER A 106 7.17 71.86 -21.88
N ILE A 107 7.66 70.75 -21.36
CA ILE A 107 7.86 70.46 -19.94
C ILE A 107 9.30 70.02 -19.75
N GLU A 108 10.06 70.74 -18.94
CA GLU A 108 11.44 70.40 -18.57
C GLU A 108 11.55 70.44 -17.04
N ASP A 109 11.89 69.31 -16.42
CA ASP A 109 11.88 69.09 -14.96
C ASP A 109 10.62 69.64 -14.25
N GLY A 110 9.46 69.42 -14.87
CA GLY A 110 8.14 69.89 -14.38
C GLY A 110 7.83 71.37 -14.63
N ALA A 111 8.74 72.17 -15.19
CA ALA A 111 8.48 73.56 -15.57
C ALA A 111 7.85 73.63 -16.97
N VAL A 112 6.68 74.26 -17.08
CA VAL A 112 5.92 74.36 -18.34
C VAL A 112 6.28 75.63 -19.11
N THR A 113 6.75 75.48 -20.35
CA THR A 113 7.04 76.59 -21.28
C THR A 113 6.13 76.49 -22.50
N VAL A 114 5.40 77.56 -22.82
CA VAL A 114 4.49 77.61 -23.98
C VAL A 114 5.09 78.49 -25.07
N PHE A 115 5.22 77.98 -26.30
CA PHE A 115 5.76 78.77 -27.40
C PHE A 115 5.12 78.48 -28.76
N GLY A 116 5.13 79.45 -29.67
CA GLY A 116 4.61 79.30 -31.03
C GLY A 116 3.63 80.41 -31.44
N SER A 117 2.61 80.06 -32.21
CA SER A 117 1.69 80.98 -32.86
C SER A 117 0.41 81.22 -32.06
N VAL A 118 -0.01 82.48 -31.98
CA VAL A 118 -1.33 82.94 -31.49
C VAL A 118 -1.94 83.90 -32.52
N ALA A 119 -3.27 84.01 -32.59
CA ALA A 119 -3.90 84.84 -33.61
C ALA A 119 -3.82 86.34 -33.31
N ASN A 120 -3.80 86.73 -32.03
CA ASN A 120 -3.83 88.12 -31.62
C ASN A 120 -3.21 88.37 -30.23
N GLU A 121 -3.14 89.64 -29.84
CA GLU A 121 -2.57 90.09 -28.56
C GLU A 121 -3.42 89.67 -27.35
N ALA A 122 -4.75 89.62 -27.46
CA ALA A 122 -5.61 89.14 -26.38
C ALA A 122 -5.31 87.67 -26.03
N GLN A 123 -5.26 86.78 -27.03
CA GLN A 123 -4.85 85.38 -26.84
C GLN A 123 -3.42 85.25 -26.29
N ARG A 124 -2.48 86.12 -26.71
CA ARG A 124 -1.13 86.16 -26.14
C ARG A 124 -1.18 86.44 -24.64
N GLN A 125 -1.91 87.48 -24.24
CA GLN A 125 -2.01 87.90 -22.84
C GLN A 125 -2.72 86.85 -21.99
N GLU A 126 -3.81 86.28 -22.47
CA GLU A 126 -4.49 85.15 -21.83
C GLU A 126 -3.54 83.99 -21.55
N LEU A 127 -2.83 83.48 -22.58
CA LEU A 127 -1.93 82.33 -22.46
C LEU A 127 -0.68 82.63 -21.62
N THR A 128 -0.21 83.88 -21.62
CA THR A 128 0.92 84.34 -20.78
C THR A 128 0.53 84.48 -19.31
N ALA A 129 -0.76 84.73 -19.03
CA ALA A 129 -1.30 84.91 -17.68
C ALA A 129 -1.87 83.62 -17.06
N LEU A 130 -1.73 82.46 -17.71
CA LEU A 130 -2.23 81.19 -17.17
C LEU A 130 -1.36 80.67 -16.01
N ASP A 131 -2.03 80.35 -14.90
CA ASP A 131 -1.42 79.64 -13.78
C ASP A 131 -0.80 78.31 -14.26
N GLY A 132 0.44 78.06 -13.84
CA GLY A 132 1.22 76.87 -14.20
C GLY A 132 2.14 77.04 -15.41
N VAL A 133 2.03 78.12 -16.19
CA VAL A 133 2.99 78.45 -17.25
C VAL A 133 4.17 79.23 -16.66
N ALA A 134 5.38 78.65 -16.71
CA ALA A 134 6.60 79.26 -16.19
C ALA A 134 7.23 80.27 -17.16
N THR A 135 7.05 80.09 -18.47
CA THR A 135 7.55 80.99 -19.53
C THR A 135 6.69 80.90 -20.79
N ALA A 136 6.46 82.02 -21.47
CA ALA A 136 5.70 82.08 -22.72
C ALA A 136 6.46 82.86 -23.81
N ASP A 137 6.70 82.24 -24.97
CA ASP A 137 7.26 82.88 -26.18
C ASP A 137 6.28 82.74 -27.36
N LEU A 138 5.34 83.68 -27.43
CA LEU A 138 4.17 83.63 -28.31
C LEU A 138 4.24 84.71 -29.38
N GLN A 139 4.13 84.32 -30.64
CA GLN A 139 4.20 85.19 -31.81
C GLN A 139 2.82 85.33 -32.47
N ILE A 140 2.39 86.57 -32.72
CA ILE A 140 1.13 86.83 -33.44
C ILE A 140 1.30 86.43 -34.92
N ARG A 141 0.42 85.53 -35.39
CA ARG A 141 0.40 84.95 -36.75
C ARG A 141 -1.03 84.79 -37.24
N SER A 142 -1.26 84.86 -38.55
CA SER A 142 -2.53 84.49 -39.17
C SER A 142 -2.56 83.00 -39.55
N GLY A 143 -3.75 82.47 -39.85
CA GLY A 143 -3.95 81.06 -40.22
C GLY A 143 -4.32 80.12 -39.07
N GLN A 144 -4.77 80.65 -37.93
CA GLN A 144 -5.31 79.82 -36.85
C GLN A 144 -6.52 79.00 -37.38
N PRO A 145 -6.64 77.71 -37.04
CA PRO A 145 -7.88 76.94 -37.22
C PRO A 145 -9.05 77.54 -36.42
N ALA A 146 -10.22 76.91 -36.50
CA ALA A 146 -11.37 77.30 -35.69
C ALA A 146 -11.00 77.45 -34.20
N SER A 147 -11.28 78.62 -33.63
CA SER A 147 -10.74 79.05 -32.32
C SER A 147 -11.16 78.14 -31.18
N ALA A 148 -12.42 77.70 -31.15
CA ALA A 148 -12.96 76.84 -30.10
C ALA A 148 -12.24 75.47 -29.96
N PRO A 149 -12.14 74.62 -31.00
CA PRO A 149 -11.40 73.36 -30.89
C PRO A 149 -9.91 73.59 -30.67
N TRP A 150 -9.29 74.59 -31.32
CA TRP A 150 -7.88 74.90 -31.10
C TRP A 150 -7.61 75.26 -29.62
N ARG A 151 -8.45 76.11 -29.01
CA ARG A 151 -8.31 76.50 -27.61
C ARG A 151 -8.49 75.30 -26.68
N ALA A 152 -9.51 74.47 -26.92
CA ALA A 152 -9.76 73.26 -26.14
C ALA A 152 -8.57 72.27 -26.17
N ALA A 153 -7.82 72.20 -27.27
CA ALA A 153 -6.59 71.40 -27.35
C ALA A 153 -5.42 71.99 -26.55
N VAL A 154 -5.25 73.31 -26.55
CA VAL A 154 -4.22 73.99 -25.73
C VAL A 154 -4.51 73.83 -24.24
N ASP A 155 -5.76 74.04 -23.82
CA ASP A 155 -6.19 73.83 -22.43
C ASP A 155 -6.05 72.37 -22.00
N PHE A 156 -6.38 71.42 -22.89
CA PHE A 156 -6.16 69.99 -22.66
C PHE A 156 -4.68 69.65 -22.46
N ALA A 157 -3.80 70.16 -23.33
CA ALA A 157 -2.35 69.94 -23.23
C ALA A 157 -1.77 70.50 -21.93
N LEU A 158 -2.16 71.72 -21.55
CA LEU A 158 -1.77 72.34 -20.27
C LEU A 158 -2.29 71.56 -19.06
N ALA A 159 -3.52 71.04 -19.11
CA ALA A 159 -4.07 70.20 -18.06
C ALA A 159 -3.35 68.85 -17.90
N GLN A 160 -2.72 68.33 -18.96
CA GLN A 160 -1.91 67.11 -18.91
C GLN A 160 -0.44 67.35 -18.53
N ALA A 161 0.06 68.59 -18.66
CA ALA A 161 1.47 68.92 -18.40
C ALA A 161 2.00 68.49 -17.01
N PRO A 162 1.24 68.61 -15.89
CA PRO A 162 1.71 68.17 -14.57
C PRO A 162 1.92 66.65 -14.41
N LEU A 163 1.49 65.84 -15.38
CA LEU A 163 1.69 64.39 -15.39
C LEU A 163 2.99 63.99 -16.11
N VAL A 164 3.62 64.92 -16.83
CA VAL A 164 4.86 64.74 -17.59
C VAL A 164 6.04 65.26 -16.75
N GLU A 165 7.10 64.47 -16.64
CA GLU A 165 8.36 64.85 -16.00
C GLU A 165 9.19 65.73 -16.94
N ASN A 166 9.35 65.26 -18.17
CA ASN A 166 10.16 65.85 -19.24
C ASN A 166 9.54 65.48 -20.59
N GLY A 167 9.24 66.45 -21.47
CA GLY A 167 8.55 66.21 -22.74
C GLY A 167 7.90 67.45 -23.37
N TYR A 168 7.02 67.25 -24.35
CA TYR A 168 6.18 68.31 -24.93
C TYR A 168 4.87 67.78 -25.51
N PHE A 169 3.88 68.67 -25.58
CA PHE A 169 2.68 68.55 -26.40
C PHE A 169 2.76 69.56 -27.54
N GLU A 170 2.58 69.11 -28.79
CA GLU A 170 2.54 69.99 -29.96
C GLU A 170 1.15 69.95 -30.57
N LEU A 171 0.51 71.12 -30.71
CA LEU A 171 -0.70 71.28 -31.52
C LEU A 171 -0.32 71.90 -32.86
N SER A 172 -0.32 71.09 -33.92
CA SER A 172 -0.08 71.52 -35.30
C SER A 172 -1.39 71.52 -36.06
N GLY A 173 -1.95 72.71 -36.31
CA GLY A 173 -3.31 72.86 -36.81
C GLY A 173 -4.33 72.38 -35.77
N LEU A 174 -5.03 71.29 -36.08
CA LEU A 174 -5.93 70.58 -35.16
C LEU A 174 -5.43 69.16 -34.84
N THR A 175 -4.13 68.89 -35.01
CA THR A 175 -3.51 67.60 -34.69
C THR A 175 -2.63 67.74 -33.46
N LEU A 176 -2.88 66.94 -32.42
CA LEU A 176 -2.11 66.93 -31.18
C LEU A 176 -1.08 65.79 -31.18
N ASN A 177 0.21 66.15 -31.11
CA ASN A 177 1.31 65.24 -30.79
C ASN A 177 1.64 65.34 -29.28
N ALA A 178 2.14 64.25 -28.69
CA ALA A 178 2.57 64.21 -27.28
C ALA A 178 3.79 63.30 -27.12
N VAL A 179 4.93 63.82 -26.70
CA VAL A 179 6.18 63.07 -26.53
C VAL A 179 6.79 63.39 -25.18
N GLY A 180 7.03 62.40 -24.32
CA GLY A 180 7.62 62.67 -23.01
C GLY A 180 7.59 61.51 -22.03
N ARG A 181 8.24 61.68 -20.88
CA ARG A 181 8.24 60.74 -19.76
C ARG A 181 7.17 61.10 -18.74
N ALA A 182 6.41 60.13 -18.27
CA ALA A 182 5.46 60.33 -17.17
C ALA A 182 6.18 60.40 -15.82
N GLY A 183 5.79 61.35 -14.95
CA GLY A 183 6.41 61.54 -13.64
C GLY A 183 6.08 60.47 -12.58
N SER A 184 5.18 59.53 -12.90
CA SER A 184 4.90 58.32 -12.11
C SER A 184 4.12 57.29 -12.94
N GLU A 185 4.05 56.04 -12.48
CA GLU A 185 3.20 55.01 -13.09
C GLU A 185 1.71 55.42 -13.11
N LYS A 186 1.22 56.04 -12.03
CA LYS A 186 -0.14 56.61 -11.97
C LYS A 186 -0.34 57.71 -13.02
N ALA A 187 0.65 58.59 -13.19
CA ALA A 187 0.61 59.65 -14.18
C ALA A 187 0.65 59.09 -15.62
N LEU A 188 1.40 58.01 -15.87
CA LEU A 188 1.41 57.32 -17.17
C LEU A 188 0.02 56.79 -17.52
N GLY A 189 -0.64 56.10 -16.59
CA GLY A 189 -2.00 55.60 -16.80
C GLY A 189 -3.02 56.72 -17.04
N GLN A 190 -2.92 57.82 -16.28
CA GLN A 190 -3.76 59.01 -16.48
C GLN A 190 -3.54 59.66 -17.85
N LEU A 191 -2.28 59.83 -18.28
CA LEU A 191 -1.92 60.35 -19.60
C LEU A 191 -2.45 59.46 -20.74
N GLN A 192 -2.30 58.14 -20.62
CA GLN A 192 -2.80 57.19 -21.62
C GLN A 192 -4.33 57.26 -21.78
N ILE A 193 -5.07 57.36 -20.67
CA ILE A 193 -6.54 57.51 -20.68
C ILE A 193 -6.93 58.86 -21.31
N ALA A 194 -6.31 59.97 -20.88
CA ALA A 194 -6.61 61.30 -21.41
C ALA A 194 -6.33 61.39 -22.92
N LEU A 195 -5.17 60.90 -23.36
CA LEU A 195 -4.73 60.96 -24.77
C LEU A 195 -5.45 59.95 -25.68
N ALA A 196 -6.19 59.00 -25.11
CA ALA A 196 -7.17 58.19 -25.84
C ALA A 196 -8.51 58.94 -26.06
N GLN A 197 -8.80 59.98 -25.29
CA GLN A 197 -10.06 60.74 -25.29
C GLN A 197 -9.81 62.23 -25.59
N LEU A 198 -9.30 62.53 -26.78
CA LEU A 198 -8.99 63.89 -27.21
C LEU A 198 -10.25 64.79 -27.32
N PRO A 199 -10.12 66.12 -27.14
CA PRO A 199 -11.22 67.06 -27.31
C PRO A 199 -11.89 66.97 -28.70
N SER A 200 -13.18 67.29 -28.76
CA SER A 200 -13.95 67.24 -30.01
C SER A 200 -13.35 68.18 -31.08
N GLY A 201 -13.15 67.64 -32.29
CA GLY A 201 -12.51 68.35 -33.40
C GLY A 201 -10.98 68.22 -33.47
N ILE A 202 -10.35 67.47 -32.55
CA ILE A 202 -8.90 67.26 -32.52
C ILE A 202 -8.52 65.88 -33.04
N ALA A 203 -7.58 65.85 -33.98
CA ALA A 203 -6.97 64.64 -34.52
C ALA A 203 -5.79 64.19 -33.64
N ARG A 204 -5.64 62.87 -33.50
CA ARG A 204 -4.48 62.27 -32.83
C ARG A 204 -3.27 62.24 -33.77
N GLY A 205 -2.17 62.85 -33.33
CA GLY A 205 -0.87 62.79 -33.98
C GLY A 205 0.04 61.69 -33.40
N GLU A 206 1.35 61.90 -33.41
CA GLU A 206 2.30 61.00 -32.78
C GLU A 206 2.19 61.10 -31.25
N ILE A 207 2.03 59.96 -30.58
CA ILE A 207 2.02 59.87 -29.12
C ILE A 207 3.06 58.86 -28.66
N ARG A 208 4.09 59.33 -27.97
CA ARG A 208 5.24 58.56 -27.49
C ARG A 208 5.49 58.87 -26.01
N LEU A 209 4.91 58.05 -25.14
CA LEU A 209 5.05 58.19 -23.69
C LEU A 209 6.05 57.16 -23.14
N GLU A 210 7.05 57.63 -22.40
CA GLU A 210 7.96 56.79 -21.62
C GLU A 210 7.45 56.61 -20.18
N PRO A 211 7.55 55.41 -19.60
CA PRO A 211 7.32 55.21 -18.17
C PRO A 211 8.34 55.94 -17.29
N VAL A 212 7.99 56.16 -16.03
CA VAL A 212 8.87 56.79 -15.02
C VAL A 212 10.24 56.10 -14.97
N ARG A 213 11.33 56.86 -14.84
CA ARG A 213 12.70 56.31 -14.85
C ARG A 213 13.10 55.87 -13.45
N VAL A 214 13.56 54.64 -13.29
CA VAL A 214 14.02 54.09 -12.01
C VAL A 214 15.51 53.75 -12.03
N ALA A 215 16.16 53.91 -10.87
CA ALA A 215 17.54 53.50 -10.60
C ALA A 215 17.66 53.19 -9.09
N PRO A 216 18.17 52.01 -8.68
CA PRO A 216 18.61 50.91 -9.53
C PRO A 216 17.45 50.27 -10.31
N TYR A 217 17.72 49.76 -11.51
CA TYR A 217 16.75 49.02 -12.31
C TYR A 217 16.79 47.54 -11.93
N THR A 218 15.74 47.06 -11.25
CA THR A 218 15.69 45.70 -10.67
C THR A 218 14.62 44.82 -11.31
N TRP A 219 14.98 43.57 -11.59
CA TRP A 219 14.09 42.49 -12.01
C TRP A 219 14.51 41.19 -11.31
N ARG A 220 13.53 40.36 -10.91
CA ARG A 220 13.74 39.08 -10.19
C ARG A 220 12.77 38.03 -10.74
N ALA A 221 13.25 36.81 -10.97
CA ALA A 221 12.44 35.62 -11.20
C ALA A 221 12.90 34.50 -10.25
N GLU A 222 11.96 33.83 -9.61
CA GLU A 222 12.22 32.79 -8.60
C GLU A 222 11.44 31.52 -8.97
N PHE A 223 12.11 30.37 -8.92
CA PHE A 223 11.51 29.05 -9.21
C PHE A 223 11.53 28.19 -7.94
N ASP A 224 10.34 27.84 -7.46
CA ASP A 224 10.11 27.05 -6.25
C ASP A 224 9.99 25.54 -6.50
N GLY A 225 10.24 25.09 -7.74
CA GLY A 225 10.05 23.70 -8.18
C GLY A 225 8.68 23.46 -8.84
N GLU A 226 7.69 24.31 -8.60
CA GLU A 226 6.35 24.20 -9.19
C GLU A 226 6.02 25.34 -10.16
N ARG A 227 6.46 26.57 -9.89
CA ARG A 227 6.10 27.79 -10.63
C ARG A 227 7.21 28.84 -10.63
N ILE A 228 7.23 29.70 -11.66
CA ILE A 228 8.15 30.84 -11.74
C ILE A 228 7.42 32.13 -11.36
N ALA A 229 7.86 32.79 -10.28
CA ALA A 229 7.33 34.07 -9.84
C ALA A 229 8.27 35.22 -10.23
N ILE A 230 7.79 36.15 -11.07
CA ILE A 230 8.56 37.27 -11.62
C ILE A 230 8.09 38.59 -11.01
N SER A 231 9.03 39.43 -10.57
CA SER A 231 8.77 40.73 -9.92
C SER A 231 9.80 41.80 -10.28
N GLY A 232 9.48 43.06 -9.97
CA GLY A 232 10.33 44.23 -10.26
C GLY A 232 9.80 45.07 -11.43
N HIS A 233 10.71 45.54 -12.28
CA HIS A 233 10.42 46.52 -13.33
C HIS A 233 10.52 45.94 -14.74
N VAL A 234 9.69 46.48 -15.64
CA VAL A 234 9.65 46.14 -17.07
C VAL A 234 9.49 47.43 -17.91
N PRO A 235 10.17 47.59 -19.05
CA PRO A 235 10.09 48.83 -19.82
C PRO A 235 8.78 48.97 -20.62
N GLU A 236 8.05 47.88 -20.83
CA GLU A 236 6.86 47.82 -21.68
C GLU A 236 6.02 46.55 -21.44
N GLU A 237 4.70 46.64 -21.62
CA GLU A 237 3.76 45.56 -21.34
C GLU A 237 3.99 44.31 -22.21
N ARG A 238 4.45 44.49 -23.47
CA ARG A 238 4.71 43.37 -24.39
C ARG A 238 5.82 42.42 -23.96
N ILE A 239 6.64 42.80 -22.97
CA ILE A 239 7.61 41.87 -22.35
C ILE A 239 6.90 41.02 -21.29
N VAL A 240 6.01 41.60 -20.47
CA VAL A 240 5.23 40.87 -19.45
C VAL A 240 4.47 39.70 -20.08
N GLU A 241 3.77 39.97 -21.19
CA GLU A 241 2.98 38.94 -21.88
C GLU A 241 3.87 37.88 -22.56
N ARG A 242 5.05 38.25 -23.09
CA ARG A 242 6.03 37.27 -23.60
C ARG A 242 6.61 36.38 -22.51
N LEU A 243 6.89 36.92 -21.32
CA LEU A 243 7.39 36.14 -20.18
C LEU A 243 6.30 35.19 -19.64
N ARG A 244 5.03 35.63 -19.61
CA ARG A 244 3.88 34.81 -19.23
C ARG A 244 3.62 33.65 -20.20
N MET A 245 3.90 33.84 -21.49
CA MET A 245 3.77 32.82 -22.55
C MET A 245 5.11 32.12 -22.90
N ALA A 246 6.12 32.20 -22.04
CA ALA A 246 7.40 31.53 -22.28
C ALA A 246 7.22 30.00 -22.29
N ASP A 247 7.88 29.31 -23.22
CA ASP A 247 7.85 27.84 -23.28
C ASP A 247 8.83 27.25 -22.28
N VAL A 248 8.38 27.14 -21.02
CA VAL A 248 9.10 26.57 -19.89
C VAL A 248 8.57 25.17 -19.52
N SER A 249 8.30 24.33 -20.53
CA SER A 249 7.91 22.92 -20.34
C SER A 249 6.69 22.70 -19.44
N GLY A 250 5.75 23.65 -19.41
CA GLY A 250 4.51 23.57 -18.62
C GLY A 250 4.57 24.18 -17.22
N ILE A 251 5.71 24.72 -16.78
CA ILE A 251 5.84 25.45 -15.51
C ILE A 251 5.02 26.75 -15.57
N PRO A 252 4.06 27.00 -14.65
CA PRO A 252 3.28 28.23 -14.64
C PRO A 252 4.14 29.47 -14.32
N VAL A 253 4.03 30.51 -15.12
CA VAL A 253 4.73 31.80 -14.90
C VAL A 253 3.75 32.85 -14.36
N ALA A 254 4.00 33.33 -13.14
CA ALA A 254 3.27 34.42 -12.50
C ALA A 254 4.08 35.73 -12.56
N THR A 255 3.44 36.85 -12.90
CA THR A 255 4.12 38.15 -13.08
C THR A 255 3.51 39.24 -12.19
N GLY A 256 4.33 39.85 -11.35
CA GLY A 256 4.05 41.08 -10.58
C GLY A 256 5.03 42.19 -10.96
N LEU A 257 5.07 42.53 -12.25
CA LEU A 257 5.95 43.56 -12.83
C LEU A 257 5.24 44.92 -12.91
N SER A 258 6.01 46.00 -12.77
CA SER A 258 5.55 47.40 -12.90
C SER A 258 6.27 48.12 -14.03
N LEU A 259 5.59 49.09 -14.68
CA LEU A 259 6.13 49.79 -15.85
C LEU A 259 7.11 50.88 -15.46
N ALA A 260 8.38 50.73 -15.82
CA ALA A 260 9.43 51.72 -15.58
C ALA A 260 10.52 51.73 -16.67
N SER A 261 11.01 52.93 -17.01
CA SER A 261 12.15 53.12 -17.92
C SER A 261 13.49 53.09 -17.17
N GLY A 262 14.58 52.94 -17.92
CA GLY A 262 15.93 52.72 -17.36
C GLY A 262 16.44 51.27 -17.48
N ALA A 263 15.70 50.40 -18.15
CA ALA A 263 16.13 49.02 -18.42
C ALA A 263 17.48 48.98 -19.17
N PRO A 264 18.37 48.01 -18.86
CA PRO A 264 19.64 47.85 -19.56
C PRO A 264 19.45 47.43 -21.03
N GLU A 265 20.49 47.64 -21.84
CA GLU A 265 20.50 47.16 -23.22
C GLU A 265 20.35 45.63 -23.27
N GLY A 266 19.52 45.11 -24.19
CA GLY A 266 19.27 43.67 -24.32
C GLY A 266 18.32 43.06 -23.28
N PHE A 267 17.79 43.83 -22.31
CA PHE A 267 16.94 43.35 -21.19
C PHE A 267 15.85 42.34 -21.60
N ALA A 268 15.21 42.54 -22.76
CA ALA A 268 14.13 41.69 -23.24
C ALA A 268 14.57 40.27 -23.64
N GLU A 269 15.78 40.11 -24.17
CA GLU A 269 16.34 38.79 -24.48
C GLU A 269 17.05 38.18 -23.27
N GLN A 270 17.64 39.02 -22.42
CA GLN A 270 18.28 38.62 -21.16
C GLN A 270 17.27 38.02 -20.17
N THR A 271 16.12 38.66 -19.97
CA THR A 271 15.04 38.13 -19.12
C THR A 271 14.43 36.84 -19.66
N ARG A 272 14.25 36.74 -20.98
CA ARG A 272 13.81 35.49 -21.64
C ARG A 272 14.80 34.34 -21.39
N LEU A 273 16.09 34.57 -21.67
CA LEU A 273 17.15 33.59 -21.45
C LEU A 273 17.21 33.14 -19.99
N LEU A 274 17.13 34.08 -19.04
CA LEU A 274 17.16 33.77 -17.60
C LEU A 274 15.97 32.92 -17.17
N VAL A 275 14.75 33.21 -17.65
CA VAL A 275 13.56 32.38 -17.37
C VAL A 275 13.70 30.98 -17.99
N GLU A 276 14.18 30.89 -19.23
CA GLU A 276 14.43 29.61 -19.92
C GLU A 276 15.50 28.76 -19.21
N GLN A 277 16.58 29.35 -18.69
CA GLN A 277 17.61 28.60 -17.97
C GLN A 277 17.22 28.29 -16.53
N LEU A 278 16.48 29.18 -15.85
CA LEU A 278 15.95 28.95 -14.51
C LEU A 278 14.97 27.76 -14.50
N ALA A 279 14.14 27.63 -15.54
CA ALA A 279 13.23 26.50 -15.76
C ALA A 279 13.93 25.13 -15.98
N ARG A 280 15.26 25.11 -16.14
CA ARG A 280 16.06 23.87 -16.27
C ARG A 280 16.68 23.42 -14.95
N LEU A 281 16.60 24.24 -13.90
CA LEU A 281 17.05 23.91 -12.54
C LEU A 281 15.90 23.24 -11.76
N GLU A 282 16.19 22.55 -10.66
CA GLU A 282 15.15 22.01 -9.76
C GLU A 282 14.47 23.12 -8.96
N GLN A 283 15.23 24.15 -8.60
CA GLN A 283 14.82 25.36 -7.88
C GLN A 283 15.91 26.42 -8.05
N GLY A 284 15.57 27.70 -7.93
CA GLY A 284 16.57 28.76 -8.02
C GLY A 284 16.02 30.19 -8.13
N GLU A 285 16.91 31.12 -8.40
CA GLU A 285 16.59 32.53 -8.57
C GLU A 285 17.48 33.18 -9.64
N ALA A 286 16.84 33.94 -10.53
CA ALA A 286 17.48 34.86 -11.48
C ALA A 286 17.19 36.32 -11.09
N ARG A 287 18.21 37.19 -11.14
CA ARG A 287 18.09 38.63 -10.93
C ARG A 287 18.75 39.41 -12.05
N ILE A 288 18.26 40.63 -12.29
CA ILE A 288 18.98 41.69 -12.98
C ILE A 288 18.97 42.93 -12.08
N VAL A 289 20.15 43.50 -11.80
CA VAL A 289 20.31 44.76 -11.07
C VAL A 289 21.29 45.64 -11.85
N ASP A 290 20.82 46.79 -12.36
CA ASP A 290 21.63 47.76 -13.13
C ASP A 290 22.45 47.13 -14.29
N GLY A 291 21.90 46.11 -14.94
CA GLY A 291 22.53 45.41 -16.06
C GLY A 291 23.46 44.27 -15.69
N VAL A 292 23.66 43.98 -14.40
CA VAL A 292 24.30 42.75 -13.93
C VAL A 292 23.23 41.67 -13.76
N SER A 293 23.40 40.54 -14.47
CA SER A 293 22.61 39.32 -14.27
C SER A 293 23.24 38.43 -13.21
N GLU A 294 22.40 37.84 -12.37
CA GLU A 294 22.78 36.77 -11.45
C GLU A 294 21.81 35.60 -11.63
N LEU A 295 22.31 34.36 -11.76
CA LEU A 295 21.52 33.13 -11.74
C LEU A 295 22.08 32.20 -10.67
N THR A 296 21.21 31.75 -9.77
CA THR A 296 21.53 30.80 -8.71
C THR A 296 20.52 29.66 -8.69
N GLY A 297 20.91 28.47 -8.22
CA GLY A 297 19.99 27.35 -8.06
C GLY A 297 20.63 25.97 -8.03
N VAL A 298 19.79 24.94 -8.03
CA VAL A 298 20.20 23.53 -7.98
C VAL A 298 20.02 22.87 -9.35
N PRO A 299 21.09 22.46 -10.03
CA PRO A 299 20.98 21.75 -11.30
C PRO A 299 20.65 20.26 -11.09
N PRO A 300 19.73 19.66 -11.87
CA PRO A 300 19.39 18.24 -11.77
C PRO A 300 20.48 17.30 -12.32
N SER A 301 21.46 17.80 -13.09
CA SER A 301 22.61 17.00 -13.57
C SER A 301 23.84 17.86 -13.87
N ILE A 302 25.01 17.23 -14.06
CA ILE A 302 26.27 17.90 -14.45
C ILE A 302 26.13 18.56 -15.83
N GLU A 303 25.51 17.87 -16.78
CA GLU A 303 25.29 18.34 -18.16
C GLU A 303 24.39 19.57 -18.18
N ILE A 304 23.38 19.61 -17.32
CA ILE A 304 22.50 20.78 -17.18
C ILE A 304 23.23 21.91 -16.45
N ALA A 305 24.04 21.62 -15.42
CA ALA A 305 24.88 22.62 -14.77
C ALA A 305 25.86 23.29 -15.75
N GLN A 306 26.51 22.50 -16.60
CA GLN A 306 27.39 22.99 -17.66
C GLN A 306 26.61 23.80 -18.70
N ALA A 307 25.53 23.27 -19.25
CA ALA A 307 24.75 23.95 -20.29
C ALA A 307 24.10 25.26 -19.81
N VAL A 308 23.65 25.34 -18.54
CA VAL A 308 23.15 26.58 -17.93
C VAL A 308 24.30 27.58 -17.74
N THR A 309 25.45 27.12 -17.25
CA THR A 309 26.64 27.97 -17.09
C THR A 309 27.10 28.54 -18.42
N GLU A 310 27.23 27.71 -19.45
CA GLU A 310 27.61 28.12 -20.82
C GLU A 310 26.60 29.09 -21.45
N ALA A 311 25.29 28.86 -21.25
CA ALA A 311 24.24 29.70 -21.83
C ALA A 311 24.16 31.11 -21.20
N VAL A 312 24.42 31.24 -19.89
CA VAL A 312 24.28 32.50 -19.14
C VAL A 312 25.61 33.26 -18.99
N SER A 313 26.76 32.57 -19.11
CA SER A 313 28.09 33.19 -19.00
C SER A 313 28.31 34.30 -20.03
N GLY A 314 28.66 35.48 -19.53
CA GLY A 314 28.89 36.66 -20.35
C GLY A 314 29.42 37.84 -19.53
N PRO A 315 29.81 38.94 -20.18
CA PRO A 315 30.14 40.17 -19.48
C PRO A 315 28.91 40.65 -18.68
N ASN A 316 29.11 40.92 -17.39
CA ASN A 316 28.07 41.27 -16.42
C ASN A 316 27.07 40.14 -16.09
N SER A 317 27.44 38.86 -16.28
CA SER A 317 26.70 37.71 -15.74
C SER A 317 27.45 37.02 -14.59
N ILE A 318 26.73 36.63 -13.54
CA ILE A 318 27.19 35.79 -12.44
C ILE A 318 26.33 34.53 -12.42
N VAL A 319 26.95 33.35 -12.35
CA VAL A 319 26.25 32.06 -12.27
C VAL A 319 26.80 31.28 -11.08
N THR A 320 25.95 30.96 -10.11
CA THR A 320 26.32 30.26 -8.87
C THR A 320 25.38 29.06 -8.67
N LEU A 321 25.78 27.91 -9.21
CA LEU A 321 25.03 26.67 -9.11
C LEU A 321 25.56 25.79 -7.97
N SER A 322 24.65 25.16 -7.23
CA SER A 322 24.99 24.09 -6.27
C SER A 322 25.52 22.84 -6.99
N SER A 323 26.17 21.94 -6.23
CA SER A 323 26.53 20.61 -6.74
C SER A 323 25.28 19.91 -7.32
N PRO A 324 25.38 19.32 -8.54
CA PRO A 324 24.24 18.67 -9.17
C PRO A 324 23.78 17.44 -8.39
N ARG A 325 22.48 17.14 -8.49
CA ARG A 325 21.91 15.90 -7.96
C ARG A 325 22.50 14.71 -8.72
N VAL A 326 22.92 13.68 -8.00
CA VAL A 326 23.33 12.38 -8.55
C VAL A 326 22.15 11.43 -8.41
N ALA A 327 21.59 10.96 -9.52
CA ALA A 327 20.43 10.06 -9.52
C ALA A 327 20.75 8.72 -8.83
N ASP A 328 21.84 8.08 -9.25
CA ASP A 328 22.36 6.85 -8.64
C ASP A 328 23.41 7.21 -7.58
N TYR A 329 22.96 7.72 -6.43
CA TYR A 329 23.88 8.10 -5.36
C TYR A 329 24.54 6.87 -4.73
N TRP A 330 25.87 6.76 -4.80
CA TRP A 330 26.61 5.61 -4.27
C TRP A 330 27.91 5.97 -3.55
N LEU A 331 28.30 5.12 -2.61
CA LEU A 331 29.56 5.15 -1.87
C LEU A 331 30.09 3.72 -1.74
N SER A 332 31.35 3.50 -2.12
CA SER A 332 32.08 2.26 -1.89
C SER A 332 33.22 2.53 -0.91
N ILE A 333 33.35 1.69 0.11
CA ILE A 333 34.52 1.68 1.00
C ILE A 333 35.12 0.28 0.93
N SER A 334 36.39 0.18 0.51
CA SER A 334 37.08 -1.10 0.33
C SER A 334 38.30 -1.19 1.27
N ARG A 335 38.30 -2.17 2.16
CA ARG A 335 39.41 -2.49 3.06
C ARG A 335 40.38 -3.44 2.37
N GLN A 336 41.60 -2.97 2.10
CA GLN A 336 42.65 -3.73 1.43
C GLN A 336 43.49 -4.55 2.43
N ALA A 337 44.12 -5.63 1.93
CA ALA A 337 45.13 -6.38 2.66
C ALA A 337 46.30 -5.46 3.09
N GLY A 338 46.38 -5.18 4.40
CA GLY A 338 47.28 -4.18 4.99
C GLY A 338 46.57 -3.13 5.83
N GLY A 339 45.24 -3.00 5.71
CA GLY A 339 44.40 -2.15 6.56
C GLY A 339 43.97 -0.81 5.94
N THR A 340 44.49 -0.44 4.77
CA THR A 340 44.07 0.75 4.03
C THR A 340 42.60 0.69 3.63
N LEU A 341 41.87 1.78 3.83
CA LEU A 341 40.46 1.96 3.44
C LEU A 341 40.39 2.88 2.22
N VAL A 342 39.99 2.37 1.06
CA VAL A 342 39.81 3.18 -0.16
C VAL A 342 38.34 3.56 -0.29
N PHE A 343 38.06 4.87 -0.33
CA PHE A 343 36.73 5.45 -0.51
C PHE A 343 36.56 5.92 -1.96
N ASP A 344 35.47 5.50 -2.61
CA ASP A 344 35.10 5.88 -3.98
C ASP A 344 33.59 6.13 -4.07
N GLY A 345 33.15 6.94 -5.04
CA GLY A 345 31.76 7.38 -5.18
C GLY A 345 31.54 8.84 -4.79
N PHE A 346 30.40 9.14 -4.17
CA PHE A 346 29.92 10.50 -3.93
C PHE A 346 29.76 10.84 -2.44
N VAL A 347 30.05 12.10 -2.10
CA VAL A 347 29.86 12.74 -0.79
C VAL A 347 29.02 14.03 -0.92
N PRO A 348 28.17 14.35 0.06
CA PRO A 348 27.26 15.50 -0.02
C PRO A 348 27.98 16.84 0.07
N ASP A 349 29.06 16.91 0.86
CA ASP A 349 29.82 18.13 1.14
C ASP A 349 31.28 17.83 1.52
N GLU A 350 32.08 18.91 1.61
CA GLU A 350 33.49 18.85 2.01
C GLU A 350 33.67 18.37 3.46
N ALA A 351 32.79 18.78 4.38
CA ALA A 351 32.90 18.39 5.79
C ALA A 351 32.80 16.86 5.99
N THR A 352 31.95 16.20 5.20
CA THR A 352 31.83 14.74 5.15
C THR A 352 33.09 14.08 4.61
N ARG A 353 33.71 14.67 3.58
CA ARG A 353 34.96 14.18 3.00
C ARG A 353 36.13 14.32 3.99
N GLU A 354 36.20 15.43 4.72
CA GLU A 354 37.18 15.66 5.80
C GLU A 354 36.98 14.67 6.96
N GLN A 355 35.74 14.34 7.33
CA GLN A 355 35.44 13.31 8.33
C GLN A 355 35.97 11.93 7.91
N PHE A 356 35.73 11.51 6.66
CA PHE A 356 36.27 10.24 6.15
C PHE A 356 37.81 10.27 6.04
N ALA A 357 38.40 11.41 5.68
CA ALA A 357 39.86 11.59 5.62
C ALA A 357 40.55 11.53 7.00
N ALA A 358 39.81 11.71 8.09
CA ALA A 358 40.32 11.61 9.46
C ALA A 358 40.41 10.17 9.99
N ILE A 359 39.89 9.18 9.25
CA ILE A 359 39.97 7.75 9.60
C ILE A 359 41.38 7.23 9.29
N ASP A 360 41.97 6.47 10.21
CA ASP A 360 43.33 5.94 10.03
C ASP A 360 43.41 5.00 8.82
N GLY A 361 44.41 5.20 7.96
CA GLY A 361 44.57 4.48 6.72
C GLY A 361 43.56 4.80 5.60
N ALA A 362 42.76 5.87 5.70
CA ALA A 362 41.79 6.24 4.67
C ALA A 362 42.43 6.94 3.45
N ASP A 363 42.08 6.48 2.24
CA ASP A 363 42.31 7.17 0.97
C ASP A 363 40.96 7.64 0.40
N VAL A 364 40.72 8.96 0.48
CA VAL A 364 39.52 9.64 -0.02
C VAL A 364 39.70 10.26 -1.40
N SER A 365 40.81 9.96 -2.10
CA SER A 365 41.20 10.63 -3.35
C SER A 365 40.23 10.42 -4.52
N PHE A 366 39.35 9.41 -4.43
CA PHE A 366 38.38 9.06 -5.48
C PHE A 366 36.96 9.62 -5.22
N LEU A 367 36.71 10.19 -4.03
CA LEU A 367 35.42 10.78 -3.68
C LEU A 367 35.12 12.07 -4.45
N LYS A 368 33.88 12.20 -4.90
CA LYS A 368 33.37 13.33 -5.70
C LYS A 368 32.22 14.02 -4.96
N PHE A 369 32.06 15.32 -5.15
CA PHE A 369 30.89 16.04 -4.63
C PHE A 369 29.66 15.79 -5.49
N GLY A 370 28.52 15.51 -4.84
CA GLY A 370 27.23 15.36 -5.49
C GLY A 370 26.10 15.57 -4.48
N ALA A 371 25.02 16.22 -4.90
CA ALA A 371 23.81 16.35 -4.10
C ALA A 371 22.91 15.11 -4.27
N GLY A 372 21.93 14.92 -3.38
CA GLY A 372 21.01 13.77 -3.42
C GLY A 372 21.44 12.56 -2.60
N ALA A 373 22.35 12.73 -1.64
CA ALA A 373 22.63 11.71 -0.63
C ALA A 373 21.32 11.35 0.12
N PRO A 374 21.02 10.06 0.35
CA PRO A 374 19.82 9.63 1.07
C PRO A 374 19.86 10.02 2.56
N ASP A 375 18.70 10.17 3.20
CA ASP A 375 18.56 10.54 4.62
C ASP A 375 19.28 9.60 5.61
N ALA A 376 19.64 8.40 5.16
CA ALA A 376 20.38 7.39 5.92
C ALA A 376 21.88 7.36 5.62
N TYR A 377 22.40 8.18 4.70
CA TYR A 377 23.77 8.10 4.16
C TYR A 377 24.85 7.97 5.24
N HIS A 378 24.92 8.90 6.19
CA HIS A 378 25.92 8.85 7.28
C HIS A 378 25.76 7.60 8.15
N ARG A 379 24.52 7.26 8.55
CA ARG A 379 24.25 6.08 9.37
C ARG A 379 24.65 4.78 8.65
N ALA A 380 24.44 4.71 7.34
CA ALA A 380 24.82 3.58 6.50
C ALA A 380 26.34 3.47 6.31
N ALA A 381 27.02 4.60 6.09
CA ALA A 381 28.47 4.66 5.99
C ALA A 381 29.15 4.25 7.31
N ASP A 382 28.70 4.82 8.43
CA ASP A 382 29.20 4.48 9.77
C ASP A 382 28.96 3.00 10.10
N TYR A 383 27.75 2.49 9.86
CA TYR A 383 27.43 1.08 10.09
C TYR A 383 28.27 0.16 9.21
N GLY A 384 28.45 0.49 7.92
CA GLY A 384 29.29 -0.27 7.01
C GLY A 384 30.78 -0.23 7.39
N LEU A 385 31.30 0.89 7.90
CA LEU A 385 32.65 0.97 8.47
C LEU A 385 32.82 0.06 9.70
N ASN A 386 31.83 0.05 10.61
CA ASN A 386 31.82 -0.87 11.75
C ASN A 386 31.78 -2.35 11.32
N LEU A 387 31.12 -2.68 10.21
CA LEU A 387 31.19 -4.03 9.63
C LEU A 387 32.57 -4.33 9.02
N LEU A 388 33.16 -3.40 8.26
CA LEU A 388 34.50 -3.54 7.68
C LEU A 388 35.59 -3.74 8.72
N ASP A 389 35.45 -3.16 9.91
CA ASP A 389 36.38 -3.38 11.02
C ASP A 389 36.52 -4.86 11.37
N HIS A 390 35.45 -5.65 11.27
CA HIS A 390 35.46 -7.09 11.54
C HIS A 390 36.04 -7.94 10.38
N LEU A 391 36.38 -7.33 9.24
CA LEU A 391 36.91 -8.02 8.05
C LEU A 391 38.42 -7.85 7.89
N SER A 392 39.14 -8.90 7.49
CA SER A 392 40.57 -8.81 7.15
C SER A 392 40.79 -8.05 5.84
N GLU A 393 39.89 -8.26 4.89
CA GLU A 393 39.74 -7.53 3.63
C GLU A 393 38.27 -7.59 3.22
N GLY A 394 37.77 -6.57 2.53
CA GLY A 394 36.36 -6.52 2.15
C GLY A 394 35.92 -5.20 1.54
N ARG A 395 34.63 -5.11 1.24
CA ARG A 395 33.98 -3.92 0.68
C ARG A 395 32.58 -3.76 1.27
N ILE A 396 32.22 -2.52 1.56
CA ILE A 396 30.81 -2.11 1.56
C ILE A 396 30.49 -1.33 0.29
N LEU A 397 29.26 -1.48 -0.20
CA LEU A 397 28.69 -0.65 -1.25
C LEU A 397 27.34 -0.14 -0.78
N LEU A 398 27.21 1.16 -0.62
CA LEU A 398 25.96 1.87 -0.42
C LEU A 398 25.49 2.38 -1.79
N SER A 399 24.27 2.06 -2.21
CA SER A 399 23.64 2.54 -3.44
C SER A 399 22.20 2.93 -3.12
N GLY A 400 21.90 4.23 -3.18
CA GLY A 400 20.73 4.79 -2.50
C GLY A 400 20.74 4.41 -1.02
N SER A 401 19.60 3.98 -0.49
CA SER A 401 19.49 3.48 0.90
C SER A 401 19.99 2.04 1.09
N THR A 402 20.45 1.36 0.04
CA THR A 402 20.76 -0.07 0.07
C THR A 402 22.24 -0.32 0.29
N LEU A 403 22.58 -1.04 1.36
CA LEU A 403 23.93 -1.47 1.72
C LEU A 403 24.15 -2.94 1.37
N SER A 404 25.24 -3.21 0.67
CA SER A 404 25.80 -4.56 0.46
C SER A 404 27.16 -4.66 1.14
N VAL A 405 27.51 -5.86 1.62
CA VAL A 405 28.80 -6.13 2.27
C VAL A 405 29.41 -7.42 1.75
N SER A 406 30.72 -7.42 1.51
CA SER A 406 31.48 -8.60 1.09
C SER A 406 32.91 -8.59 1.62
N GLY A 407 33.53 -9.76 1.70
CA GLY A 407 34.92 -9.90 2.17
C GLY A 407 35.13 -11.08 3.11
N MET A 408 36.31 -11.17 3.71
CA MET A 408 36.65 -12.26 4.64
C MET A 408 36.72 -11.74 6.08
N ALA A 409 36.07 -12.42 7.01
CA ALA A 409 36.13 -12.08 8.43
C ALA A 409 37.51 -12.37 9.04
N ARG A 410 37.97 -11.53 9.98
CA ARG A 410 39.29 -11.70 10.63
C ARG A 410 39.38 -12.96 11.51
N SER A 411 38.26 -13.39 12.09
CA SER A 411 38.17 -14.52 13.00
C SER A 411 36.75 -15.12 13.01
N SER A 412 36.60 -16.31 13.60
CA SER A 412 35.29 -16.98 13.71
C SER A 412 34.31 -16.21 14.63
N THR A 413 34.85 -15.40 15.54
CA THR A 413 34.08 -14.50 16.41
C THR A 413 33.68 -13.24 15.67
N ASP A 414 34.59 -12.65 14.88
CA ASP A 414 34.27 -11.51 14.01
C ASP A 414 33.20 -11.88 12.97
N PHE A 415 33.28 -13.08 12.38
CA PHE A 415 32.30 -13.58 11.43
C PHE A 415 30.88 -13.64 12.02
N ARG A 416 30.74 -14.23 13.22
CA ARG A 416 29.46 -14.22 13.97
C ARG A 416 29.00 -12.80 14.26
N THR A 417 29.89 -11.93 14.72
CA THR A 417 29.57 -10.52 15.03
C THR A 417 29.03 -9.78 13.80
N VAL A 418 29.57 -10.03 12.60
CA VAL A 418 29.03 -9.46 11.34
C VAL A 418 27.63 -9.97 11.04
N LEU A 419 27.39 -11.29 11.15
CA LEU A 419 26.07 -11.88 10.90
C LEU A 419 25.01 -11.40 11.91
N ASP A 420 25.34 -11.37 13.21
CA ASP A 420 24.46 -10.91 14.28
C ASP A 420 24.05 -9.44 14.05
N ARG A 421 25.01 -8.58 13.68
CA ARG A 421 24.77 -7.18 13.34
C ARG A 421 23.87 -7.02 12.12
N LEU A 422 24.10 -7.80 11.06
CA LEU A 422 23.26 -7.78 9.85
C LEU A 422 21.82 -8.25 10.13
N ALA A 423 21.64 -9.13 11.11
CA ALA A 423 20.32 -9.62 11.51
C ALA A 423 19.54 -8.68 12.44
N SER A 424 20.22 -7.81 13.23
CA SER A 424 19.58 -7.09 14.35
C SER A 424 19.93 -5.61 14.53
N ASP A 425 21.07 -5.13 14.02
CA ASP A 425 21.60 -3.77 14.28
C ASP A 425 21.44 -2.80 13.07
N VAL A 426 20.64 -3.17 12.05
CA VAL A 426 20.50 -2.36 10.82
C VAL A 426 19.88 -0.98 11.11
N PRO A 427 20.55 0.15 10.79
CA PRO A 427 20.03 1.48 11.12
C PRO A 427 18.75 1.83 10.38
N GLN A 428 17.86 2.60 11.01
CA GLN A 428 16.60 3.04 10.40
C GLN A 428 16.85 3.79 9.08
N GLY A 429 16.18 3.34 8.01
CA GLY A 429 16.29 3.88 6.65
C GLY A 429 17.39 3.24 5.81
N VAL A 430 18.12 2.25 6.32
CA VAL A 430 19.05 1.41 5.56
C VAL A 430 18.37 0.09 5.19
N LEU A 431 18.54 -0.33 3.94
CA LEU A 431 18.14 -1.66 3.45
C LEU A 431 19.39 -2.51 3.26
N LEU A 432 19.32 -3.81 3.56
CA LEU A 432 20.38 -4.75 3.19
C LEU A 432 20.05 -5.40 1.86
N ALA A 433 21.05 -5.58 1.01
CA ALA A 433 20.97 -6.43 -0.18
C ALA A 433 21.85 -7.68 -0.03
N GLU A 434 23.00 -7.72 -0.70
CA GLU A 434 23.85 -8.91 -0.73
C GLU A 434 24.83 -8.91 0.44
N ASN A 435 24.83 -10.03 1.19
CA ASN A 435 25.85 -10.36 2.19
C ASN A 435 26.72 -11.50 1.65
N ALA A 436 27.89 -11.15 1.12
CA ALA A 436 28.90 -12.08 0.64
C ALA A 436 30.14 -12.04 1.55
N VAL A 437 29.92 -12.12 2.86
CA VAL A 437 30.98 -12.25 3.85
C VAL A 437 31.31 -13.72 4.06
N GLU A 438 32.59 -14.06 3.96
CA GLU A 438 33.14 -15.39 4.18
C GLU A 438 33.76 -15.52 5.57
N ALA A 439 33.65 -16.72 6.15
CA ALA A 439 34.36 -17.08 7.38
C ALA A 439 35.89 -17.07 7.16
N PRO A 440 36.72 -16.86 8.22
CA PRO A 440 38.18 -16.85 8.07
C PRO A 440 38.70 -18.17 7.51
N ARG A 441 39.70 -18.12 6.63
CA ARG A 441 40.26 -19.34 6.03
C ARG A 441 41.03 -20.19 7.06
N ALA A 442 40.63 -21.44 7.22
CA ALA A 442 41.32 -22.40 8.08
C ALA A 442 42.66 -22.87 7.47
N ALA A 443 43.64 -23.16 8.34
CA ALA A 443 44.90 -23.78 7.94
C ALA A 443 44.80 -25.32 7.80
N SER A 444 43.83 -25.93 8.48
CA SER A 444 43.45 -27.34 8.39
C SER A 444 41.96 -27.42 8.69
N TYR A 445 41.20 -28.13 7.86
CA TYR A 445 39.74 -28.14 7.90
C TYR A 445 39.23 -29.49 8.38
N THR A 446 38.85 -29.60 9.66
CA THR A 446 38.39 -30.85 10.28
C THR A 446 36.95 -30.74 10.76
N PHE A 447 36.15 -31.79 10.57
CA PHE A 447 34.77 -31.86 11.04
C PHE A 447 34.46 -33.25 11.61
N THR A 448 33.56 -33.36 12.58
CA THR A 448 33.21 -34.63 13.22
C THR A 448 31.76 -34.66 13.67
N ILE A 449 31.11 -35.78 13.41
CA ILE A 449 29.76 -36.13 13.82
C ILE A 449 29.87 -37.35 14.72
N ARG A 450 29.45 -37.26 15.99
CA ARG A 450 29.51 -38.39 16.94
C ARG A 450 28.13 -38.75 17.47
N ARG A 451 27.79 -40.03 17.39
CA ARG A 451 26.59 -40.64 17.98
C ARG A 451 26.97 -41.48 19.20
N ASP A 452 26.39 -41.17 20.36
CA ASP A 452 26.58 -41.98 21.57
C ASP A 452 25.62 -43.19 21.64
N SER A 453 25.84 -44.07 22.62
CA SER A 453 25.00 -45.27 22.82
C SER A 453 23.59 -44.98 23.35
N ALA A 454 23.30 -43.74 23.77
CA ALA A 454 21.96 -43.27 24.11
C ALA A 454 21.21 -42.71 22.88
N GLY A 455 21.91 -42.53 21.76
CA GLY A 455 21.37 -42.00 20.51
C GLY A 455 21.48 -40.48 20.36
N SER A 456 22.18 -39.78 21.25
CA SER A 456 22.48 -38.35 21.09
C SER A 456 23.53 -38.15 20.01
N VAL A 457 23.40 -37.06 19.24
CA VAL A 457 24.33 -36.69 18.16
C VAL A 457 25.03 -35.37 18.50
N THR A 458 26.33 -35.31 18.25
CA THR A 458 27.17 -34.13 18.50
C THR A 458 27.95 -33.74 17.25
N LEU A 459 27.86 -32.47 16.86
CA LEU A 459 28.65 -31.87 15.78
C LEU A 459 29.84 -31.10 16.37
N GLU A 460 31.04 -31.36 15.84
CA GLU A 460 32.31 -30.81 16.34
C GLU A 460 33.20 -30.39 15.15
N GLY A 461 34.08 -29.40 15.35
CA GLY A 461 35.05 -28.94 14.34
C GLY A 461 34.60 -27.69 13.57
N LEU A 462 34.76 -27.72 12.25
CA LEU A 462 34.61 -26.56 11.37
C LEU A 462 33.46 -26.71 10.37
N LEU A 463 32.66 -25.65 10.23
CA LEU A 463 31.63 -25.50 9.19
C LEU A 463 31.79 -24.16 8.43
N PRO A 464 31.32 -24.03 7.17
CA PRO A 464 31.53 -22.80 6.40
C PRO A 464 30.69 -21.63 6.90
N ASN A 465 29.45 -21.89 7.33
CA ASN A 465 28.47 -20.91 7.77
C ASN A 465 27.44 -21.54 8.75
N PRO A 466 26.65 -20.73 9.49
CA PRO A 466 25.60 -21.23 10.39
C PRO A 466 24.43 -21.94 9.68
N ASP A 467 24.13 -21.63 8.42
CA ASP A 467 23.00 -22.25 7.70
C ASP A 467 23.22 -23.76 7.49
N ILE A 468 24.46 -24.15 7.20
CA ILE A 468 24.88 -25.55 7.11
C ILE A 468 24.80 -26.23 8.49
N GLU A 469 25.17 -25.53 9.57
CA GLU A 469 25.01 -26.05 10.93
C GLU A 469 23.55 -26.32 11.28
N ALA A 470 22.66 -25.37 10.99
CA ALA A 470 21.22 -25.50 11.23
C ALA A 470 20.63 -26.69 10.43
N ARG A 471 21.03 -26.86 9.17
CA ARG A 471 20.59 -27.98 8.34
C ARG A 471 21.07 -29.34 8.87
N LEU A 472 22.36 -29.46 9.21
CA LEU A 472 22.91 -30.70 9.77
C LEU A 472 22.31 -31.03 11.16
N LEU A 473 21.99 -30.02 11.97
CA LEU A 473 21.27 -30.23 13.24
C LEU A 473 19.82 -30.69 13.03
N ALA A 474 19.12 -30.15 12.02
CA ALA A 474 17.77 -30.59 11.69
C ALA A 474 17.74 -32.06 11.23
N GLU A 475 18.66 -32.46 10.35
CA GLU A 475 18.81 -33.84 9.87
C GLU A 475 19.29 -34.80 10.99
N ALA A 476 20.13 -34.33 11.92
CA ALA A 476 20.55 -35.10 13.09
C ALA A 476 19.46 -35.28 14.18
N GLY A 477 18.38 -34.48 14.13
CA GLY A 477 17.21 -34.57 15.00
C GLY A 477 17.30 -33.78 16.33
N PRO A 478 16.20 -33.67 17.09
CA PRO A 478 16.04 -32.71 18.20
C PRO A 478 16.95 -32.96 19.42
N ALA A 479 17.53 -34.16 19.53
CA ALA A 479 18.52 -34.49 20.56
C ALA A 479 19.94 -34.05 20.18
N ALA A 480 20.16 -33.54 18.95
CA ALA A 480 21.47 -33.14 18.47
C ALA A 480 22.00 -31.89 19.18
N ARG A 481 23.32 -31.77 19.28
CA ARG A 481 24.05 -30.63 19.84
C ARG A 481 25.23 -30.28 18.93
N SER A 482 25.65 -29.03 18.98
CA SER A 482 26.79 -28.55 18.19
C SER A 482 27.77 -27.77 19.06
N THR A 483 29.05 -27.86 18.70
CA THR A 483 30.17 -27.11 19.30
C THR A 483 31.09 -26.53 18.20
N VAL A 484 30.58 -26.41 16.98
CA VAL A 484 31.37 -26.01 15.80
C VAL A 484 31.81 -24.55 15.82
N SER A 485 32.88 -24.28 15.09
CA SER A 485 33.32 -22.92 14.76
C SER A 485 33.29 -22.72 13.24
N TYR A 486 33.12 -21.48 12.80
CA TYR A 486 33.04 -21.16 11.37
C TYR A 486 34.40 -20.80 10.80
N ALA A 487 34.75 -21.42 9.68
CA ALA A 487 35.92 -21.13 8.87
C ALA A 487 35.67 -21.54 7.42
N SER A 488 36.36 -20.92 6.46
CA SER A 488 36.37 -21.32 5.04
C SER A 488 37.58 -22.18 4.70
N GLY A 489 37.57 -22.83 3.53
CA GLY A 489 38.67 -23.67 3.05
C GLY A 489 38.36 -25.17 3.09
N GLU A 490 37.08 -25.50 3.17
CA GLU A 490 36.51 -26.83 2.98
C GLU A 490 36.82 -27.40 1.59
N ALA A 491 36.86 -28.74 1.49
CA ALA A 491 37.01 -29.41 0.20
C ALA A 491 35.74 -29.29 -0.66
N ALA A 492 35.90 -29.28 -1.98
CA ALA A 492 34.75 -29.22 -2.90
C ALA A 492 33.78 -30.39 -2.66
N GLY A 493 32.51 -30.08 -2.41
CA GLY A 493 31.49 -31.08 -2.07
C GLY A 493 31.42 -31.49 -0.59
N PHE A 494 32.23 -30.88 0.30
CA PHE A 494 32.23 -31.16 1.75
C PHE A 494 30.83 -31.18 2.37
N VAL A 495 29.97 -30.22 2.02
CA VAL A 495 28.63 -30.07 2.61
C VAL A 495 27.72 -31.27 2.28
N ALA A 496 27.65 -31.67 1.01
CA ALA A 496 26.89 -32.86 0.61
C ALA A 496 27.49 -34.15 1.19
N ALA A 497 28.81 -34.19 1.41
CA ALA A 497 29.47 -35.30 2.11
C ALA A 497 29.12 -35.33 3.61
N ALA A 498 28.91 -34.18 4.26
CA ALA A 498 28.49 -34.08 5.66
C ALA A 498 27.03 -34.51 5.88
N GLU A 499 26.13 -34.19 4.96
CA GLU A 499 24.76 -34.71 4.93
C GLU A 499 24.77 -36.23 4.68
N GLN A 500 25.56 -36.69 3.71
CA GLN A 500 25.73 -38.12 3.45
C GLN A 500 26.33 -38.87 4.67
N ALA A 501 27.15 -38.22 5.49
CA ALA A 501 27.68 -38.78 6.72
C ALA A 501 26.58 -39.02 7.79
N LEU A 502 25.56 -38.16 7.87
CA LEU A 502 24.44 -38.32 8.81
C LEU A 502 23.59 -39.56 8.52
N ASN A 503 23.49 -39.96 7.24
CA ASN A 503 22.75 -41.14 6.79
C ASN A 503 23.31 -42.48 7.34
N PHE A 504 24.54 -42.49 7.86
CA PHE A 504 25.13 -43.64 8.56
C PHE A 504 24.90 -43.65 10.08
N LEU A 505 24.23 -42.63 10.65
CA LEU A 505 23.83 -42.62 12.07
C LEU A 505 22.56 -43.43 12.36
N PRO A 506 21.58 -43.57 11.43
CA PRO A 506 20.83 -44.81 11.24
C PRO A 506 21.74 -46.03 11.20
N TRP A 507 21.24 -47.23 11.50
CA TRP A 507 22.03 -48.48 11.58
C TRP A 507 23.12 -48.55 12.68
N LEU A 508 23.81 -47.46 13.05
CA LEU A 508 24.77 -47.42 14.18
C LEU A 508 24.07 -47.34 15.55
N ARG A 509 24.66 -48.02 16.54
CA ARG A 509 24.33 -47.95 17.96
C ARG A 509 25.12 -46.84 18.65
N SER A 510 26.42 -46.78 18.38
CA SER A 510 27.33 -45.68 18.71
C SER A 510 28.44 -45.61 17.67
N GLY A 511 29.01 -44.44 17.42
CA GLY A 511 30.02 -44.26 16.39
C GLY A 511 30.40 -42.80 16.12
N VAL A 512 31.35 -42.64 15.21
CA VAL A 512 31.90 -41.36 14.77
C VAL A 512 32.01 -41.37 13.25
N VAL A 513 31.55 -40.30 12.61
CA VAL A 513 31.91 -39.97 11.22
C VAL A 513 32.75 -38.70 11.24
N SER A 514 33.95 -38.74 10.67
CA SER A 514 34.91 -37.63 10.76
C SER A 514 35.55 -37.30 9.42
N PHE A 515 35.89 -36.03 9.22
CA PHE A 515 36.64 -35.49 8.09
C PHE A 515 37.94 -34.87 8.61
N ASP A 516 39.09 -35.31 8.09
CA ASP A 516 40.42 -34.91 8.55
C ASP A 516 41.07 -33.77 7.73
N GLY A 517 40.42 -33.36 6.64
CA GLY A 517 40.90 -32.39 5.66
C GLY A 517 41.09 -32.98 4.27
N ASP A 518 41.35 -34.28 4.16
CA ASP A 518 41.57 -35.00 2.90
C ASP A 518 40.51 -36.09 2.65
N GLY A 519 40.06 -36.78 3.70
CA GLY A 519 39.16 -37.93 3.61
C GLY A 519 38.14 -38.03 4.74
N TRP A 520 37.11 -38.85 4.50
CA TRP A 520 36.04 -39.12 5.46
C TRP A 520 36.18 -40.53 6.06
N THR A 521 35.93 -40.69 7.35
CA THR A 521 36.04 -41.98 8.06
C THR A 521 34.75 -42.26 8.82
N VAL A 522 34.12 -43.41 8.57
CA VAL A 522 32.94 -43.91 9.30
C VAL A 522 33.37 -45.03 10.24
N GLU A 523 33.25 -44.83 11.55
CA GLU A 523 33.62 -45.79 12.59
C GLU A 523 32.47 -46.05 13.57
N GLY A 524 32.25 -47.30 14.02
CA GLY A 524 31.29 -47.56 15.10
C GLY A 524 30.85 -49.00 15.32
N GLU A 525 29.87 -49.15 16.23
CA GLU A 525 29.16 -50.38 16.53
C GLU A 525 27.78 -50.38 15.82
N PRO A 526 27.53 -51.26 14.84
CA PRO A 526 26.20 -51.47 14.26
C PRO A 526 25.22 -52.04 15.29
N ARG A 527 23.93 -51.69 15.19
CA ARG A 527 22.89 -52.19 16.12
C ARG A 527 22.63 -53.70 15.99
N SER A 528 22.80 -54.25 14.79
CA SER A 528 22.60 -55.67 14.48
C SER A 528 23.47 -56.11 13.31
N ALA A 529 23.52 -57.41 13.03
CA ALA A 529 24.19 -57.95 11.85
C ALA A 529 23.55 -57.48 10.53
N ILE A 530 22.24 -57.18 10.53
CA ILE A 530 21.52 -56.63 9.38
C ILE A 530 21.95 -55.18 9.17
N ASP A 531 21.93 -54.36 10.22
CA ASP A 531 22.38 -52.97 10.19
C ASP A 531 23.84 -52.83 9.72
N LYS A 532 24.72 -53.77 10.14
CA LYS A 532 26.09 -53.84 9.62
C LYS A 532 26.12 -54.04 8.11
N GLY A 533 25.35 -55.01 7.60
CA GLY A 533 25.21 -55.26 6.17
C GLY A 533 24.62 -54.07 5.41
N SER A 534 23.67 -53.34 6.00
CA SER A 534 23.12 -52.10 5.44
C SER A 534 24.19 -51.02 5.28
N ILE A 535 25.00 -50.76 6.31
CA ILE A 535 26.10 -49.78 6.25
C ILE A 535 27.12 -50.18 5.18
N GLU A 536 27.56 -51.43 5.17
CA GLU A 536 28.54 -51.95 4.20
C GLU A 536 28.00 -51.88 2.75
N SER A 537 26.71 -52.19 2.56
CA SER A 537 26.03 -52.11 1.27
C SER A 537 25.90 -50.66 0.79
N GLU A 538 25.44 -49.74 1.63
CA GLU A 538 25.26 -48.33 1.27
C GLU A 538 26.60 -47.66 0.92
N TYR A 539 27.63 -47.96 1.72
CA TYR A 539 29.01 -47.51 1.48
C TYR A 539 29.57 -48.03 0.15
N ALA A 540 29.25 -49.28 -0.23
CA ALA A 540 29.66 -49.88 -1.50
C ALA A 540 28.86 -49.34 -2.70
N ILE A 541 27.54 -49.22 -2.59
CA ILE A 541 26.63 -48.72 -3.65
C ILE A 541 27.00 -47.30 -4.05
N ARG A 542 27.25 -46.43 -3.07
CA ARG A 542 27.68 -45.04 -3.31
C ARG A 542 29.16 -44.90 -3.70
N GLY A 543 29.89 -46.02 -3.78
CA GLY A 543 31.29 -46.07 -4.21
C GLY A 543 32.25 -45.30 -3.30
N LEU A 544 31.91 -45.11 -2.02
CA LEU A 544 32.58 -44.17 -1.13
C LEU A 544 34.09 -44.41 -0.96
N ALA A 545 34.53 -45.68 -0.98
CA ALA A 545 35.95 -46.04 -0.97
C ALA A 545 36.74 -45.48 -2.17
N ARG A 546 36.09 -45.27 -3.34
CA ARG A 546 36.71 -44.61 -4.50
C ARG A 546 36.79 -43.10 -4.35
N SER A 547 35.92 -42.52 -3.52
CA SER A 547 35.86 -41.12 -3.15
C SER A 547 36.74 -40.79 -1.92
N GLY A 548 37.67 -41.68 -1.55
CA GLY A 548 38.61 -41.46 -0.45
C GLY A 548 38.04 -41.68 0.96
N TRP A 549 36.83 -42.23 1.09
CA TRP A 549 36.28 -42.57 2.41
C TRP A 549 36.91 -43.86 2.96
N THR A 550 36.84 -44.03 4.28
CA THR A 550 37.18 -45.28 4.98
C THR A 550 36.02 -45.74 5.89
N LEU A 551 35.97 -47.05 6.19
CA LEU A 551 34.90 -47.69 6.98
C LEU A 551 35.51 -48.67 8.01
N ALA A 552 35.12 -48.54 9.27
CA ALA A 552 35.62 -49.35 10.39
C ALA A 552 34.48 -49.76 11.35
N LEU A 553 33.89 -50.95 11.14
CA LEU A 553 32.74 -51.43 11.91
C LEU A 553 33.09 -52.62 12.83
N SER A 554 32.69 -52.56 14.09
CA SER A 554 32.82 -53.67 15.05
C SER A 554 31.83 -54.82 14.78
N GLN A 555 31.80 -55.86 15.64
CA GLN A 555 30.81 -56.95 15.55
C GLN A 555 29.60 -56.66 16.46
N PRO A 556 28.36 -56.78 15.95
CA PRO A 556 27.14 -56.66 16.74
C PRO A 556 26.82 -57.94 17.55
N ALA A 557 25.94 -57.83 18.56
CA ALA A 557 25.55 -58.94 19.44
C ALA A 557 24.58 -59.96 18.78
N GLU A 558 24.49 -61.18 19.34
CA GLU A 558 23.83 -62.36 18.74
C GLU A 558 22.29 -62.41 18.78
N SER A 559 21.71 -63.25 17.90
CA SER A 559 20.27 -63.39 17.57
C SER A 559 19.51 -64.53 18.32
N PRO A 560 18.16 -64.55 18.30
CA PRO A 560 17.34 -65.56 19.00
C PRO A 560 17.40 -66.99 18.42
N GLY A 561 17.05 -67.98 19.26
CA GLY A 561 17.29 -69.41 19.01
C GLY A 561 16.13 -70.22 18.38
N PHE A 562 16.42 -71.50 18.14
CA PHE A 562 15.50 -72.53 17.60
C PHE A 562 14.94 -73.39 18.76
N ALA A 563 13.64 -73.71 18.72
CA ALA A 563 12.93 -74.45 19.78
C ALA A 563 12.42 -75.81 19.29
N ASP A 564 12.79 -76.87 20.01
CA ASP A 564 12.37 -78.27 19.78
C ASP A 564 12.25 -79.00 21.14
N PRO A 565 11.07 -79.54 21.52
CA PRO A 565 9.79 -79.45 20.84
C PRO A 565 9.19 -78.03 20.90
N TYR A 566 8.36 -77.69 19.92
CA TYR A 566 7.75 -76.38 19.80
C TYR A 566 6.46 -76.26 20.63
N LEU A 567 6.61 -75.89 21.91
CA LEU A 567 5.51 -75.81 22.90
C LEU A 567 4.78 -74.47 22.89
N TRP A 568 3.45 -74.46 23.12
CA TRP A 568 2.63 -73.26 23.34
C TRP A 568 1.37 -73.54 24.17
N SER A 569 0.86 -72.56 24.90
CA SER A 569 -0.45 -72.65 25.56
C SER A 569 -1.12 -71.29 25.76
N ALA A 570 -2.45 -71.30 25.75
CA ALA A 570 -3.32 -70.20 26.14
C ALA A 570 -4.33 -70.64 27.21
N GLU A 571 -4.65 -69.77 28.15
CA GLU A 571 -5.64 -70.02 29.21
C GLU A 571 -6.49 -68.79 29.45
N ARG A 572 -7.81 -68.95 29.44
CA ARG A 572 -8.80 -67.95 29.86
C ARG A 572 -9.30 -68.31 31.26
N LEU A 573 -9.13 -67.39 32.20
CA LEU A 573 -9.62 -67.49 33.56
C LEU A 573 -11.07 -67.00 33.67
N ALA A 574 -11.79 -67.41 34.71
CA ALA A 574 -13.19 -67.01 34.96
C ALA A 574 -13.39 -65.49 35.19
N ASP A 575 -12.33 -64.71 35.39
CA ASP A 575 -12.37 -63.24 35.46
C ASP A 575 -12.17 -62.56 34.09
N GLY A 576 -12.11 -63.35 33.01
CA GLY A 576 -11.87 -62.92 31.64
C GLY A 576 -10.40 -62.66 31.29
N SER A 577 -9.46 -62.86 32.22
CA SER A 577 -8.03 -62.67 31.96
C SER A 577 -7.44 -63.80 31.13
N PHE A 578 -6.48 -63.47 30.26
CA PHE A 578 -5.76 -64.41 29.41
C PHE A 578 -4.28 -64.57 29.81
N LEU A 579 -3.81 -65.81 29.83
CA LEU A 579 -2.40 -66.17 30.04
C LEU A 579 -1.86 -66.84 28.77
N PHE A 580 -0.73 -66.34 28.26
CA PHE A 580 -0.02 -66.94 27.11
C PHE A 580 1.39 -67.37 27.51
N ALA A 581 1.83 -68.54 27.04
CA ALA A 581 3.14 -69.11 27.33
C ALA A 581 3.67 -70.00 26.20
N GLY A 582 5.00 -70.22 26.17
CA GLY A 582 5.68 -71.07 25.19
C GLY A 582 6.35 -70.26 24.07
N ASN A 583 6.29 -70.74 22.84
CA ASN A 583 7.02 -70.17 21.71
C ASN A 583 6.06 -69.59 20.64
N VAL A 584 6.40 -68.43 20.09
CA VAL A 584 5.74 -67.80 18.94
C VAL A 584 6.70 -67.61 17.76
N PRO A 585 6.24 -67.74 16.51
CA PRO A 585 7.14 -67.71 15.36
C PRO A 585 7.61 -66.28 15.01
N ALA A 586 6.92 -65.25 15.48
CA ALA A 586 7.23 -63.84 15.23
C ALA A 586 6.59 -62.91 16.27
N ALA A 587 7.14 -61.71 16.44
CA ALA A 587 6.61 -60.65 17.30
C ALA A 587 5.18 -60.20 16.91
N SER A 588 4.82 -60.34 15.62
CA SER A 588 3.48 -60.04 15.11
C SER A 588 2.40 -60.94 15.72
N VAL A 589 2.73 -62.20 16.08
CA VAL A 589 1.79 -63.10 16.75
C VAL A 589 1.55 -62.68 18.20
N GLN A 590 2.60 -62.29 18.94
CA GLN A 590 2.45 -61.72 20.29
C GLN A 590 1.62 -60.43 20.29
N SER A 591 1.88 -59.55 19.32
CA SER A 591 1.14 -58.30 19.17
C SER A 591 -0.33 -58.56 18.87
N TRP A 592 -0.64 -59.52 17.98
CA TRP A 592 -2.02 -59.94 17.69
C TRP A 592 -2.70 -60.51 18.94
N LEU A 593 -2.07 -61.45 19.66
CA LEU A 593 -2.61 -62.04 20.89
C LEU A 593 -3.01 -60.96 21.90
N LYS A 594 -2.11 -60.01 22.19
CA LYS A 594 -2.36 -58.93 23.15
C LYS A 594 -3.49 -57.99 22.73
N VAL A 595 -3.65 -57.73 21.43
CA VAL A 595 -4.74 -56.86 20.93
C VAL A 595 -6.08 -57.61 20.93
N HIS A 596 -6.08 -58.88 20.51
CA HIS A 596 -7.32 -59.63 20.22
C HIS A 596 -8.10 -60.08 21.45
N VAL A 597 -7.43 -60.34 22.59
CA VAL A 597 -8.09 -60.71 23.86
C VAL A 597 -8.14 -59.58 24.90
N GLY A 598 -7.78 -58.34 24.51
CA GLY A 598 -7.98 -57.14 25.32
C GLY A 598 -6.91 -56.86 26.38
N THR A 599 -7.29 -56.14 27.45
CA THR A 599 -6.31 -55.50 28.37
C THR A 599 -5.86 -56.36 29.55
N ARG A 600 -6.54 -57.46 29.85
CA ARG A 600 -6.21 -58.38 30.97
C ARG A 600 -5.35 -59.57 30.49
N VAL A 601 -4.17 -59.27 29.96
CA VAL A 601 -3.30 -60.27 29.33
C VAL A 601 -1.94 -60.32 30.01
N ALA A 602 -1.51 -61.52 30.41
CA ALA A 602 -0.12 -61.80 30.75
C ALA A 602 0.49 -62.75 29.72
N ASP A 603 1.39 -62.22 28.89
CA ASP A 603 2.10 -62.99 27.88
C ASP A 603 3.56 -63.22 28.33
N THR A 604 3.94 -64.50 28.41
CA THR A 604 5.28 -64.99 28.77
C THR A 604 5.96 -65.74 27.63
N SER A 605 5.36 -65.72 26.44
CA SER A 605 5.87 -66.40 25.25
C SER A 605 7.18 -65.79 24.73
N ARG A 606 7.92 -66.56 23.94
CA ARG A 606 9.22 -66.16 23.36
C ARG A 606 9.23 -66.33 21.86
N ILE A 607 9.93 -65.43 21.16
CA ILE A 607 10.15 -65.57 19.72
C ILE A 607 11.22 -66.65 19.50
N ALA A 608 10.86 -67.71 18.80
CA ALA A 608 11.76 -68.82 18.47
C ALA A 608 11.43 -69.42 17.10
N HIS A 609 12.45 -69.93 16.41
CA HIS A 609 12.27 -70.68 15.16
C HIS A 609 11.89 -72.15 15.45
N GLY A 610 11.16 -72.80 14.54
CA GLY A 610 10.76 -74.21 14.66
C GLY A 610 9.24 -74.49 14.65
N ALA A 611 8.40 -73.47 14.46
CA ALA A 611 6.95 -73.63 14.45
C ALA A 611 6.45 -74.56 13.31
N PRO A 612 5.46 -75.44 13.56
CA PRO A 612 4.89 -76.31 12.54
C PRO A 612 4.03 -75.54 11.52
N GLY A 613 3.74 -76.16 10.37
CA GLY A 613 2.89 -75.58 9.34
C GLY A 613 1.47 -75.29 9.85
N GLY A 614 0.92 -74.11 9.52
CA GLY A 614 -0.41 -73.66 9.98
C GLY A 614 -0.48 -73.26 11.46
N PHE A 615 0.65 -73.26 12.20
CA PHE A 615 0.65 -72.99 13.64
C PHE A 615 0.03 -71.63 14.02
N ALA A 616 0.34 -70.57 13.26
CA ALA A 616 -0.20 -69.23 13.53
C ALA A 616 -1.74 -69.17 13.35
N ASP A 617 -2.30 -69.90 12.39
CA ASP A 617 -3.73 -69.94 12.15
C ASP A 617 -4.45 -70.78 13.22
N ASN A 618 -3.85 -71.91 13.62
CA ASN A 618 -4.30 -72.72 14.75
C ASN A 618 -4.27 -71.93 16.07
N VAL A 619 -3.27 -71.08 16.31
CA VAL A 619 -3.25 -70.17 17.47
C VAL A 619 -4.45 -69.23 17.47
N ARG A 620 -4.89 -68.72 16.31
CA ARG A 620 -6.11 -67.89 16.25
C ARG A 620 -7.35 -68.69 16.61
N ILE A 621 -7.54 -69.87 16.00
CA ILE A 621 -8.69 -70.73 16.29
C ILE A 621 -8.70 -71.18 17.77
N ALA A 622 -7.54 -71.42 18.38
CA ALA A 622 -7.40 -71.73 19.80
C ALA A 622 -7.91 -70.59 20.69
N VAL A 623 -7.58 -69.34 20.35
CA VAL A 623 -8.05 -68.15 21.06
C VAL A 623 -9.56 -67.94 20.86
N GLU A 624 -10.07 -68.06 19.63
CA GLU A 624 -11.53 -68.01 19.37
C GLU A 624 -12.30 -69.07 20.16
N THR A 625 -11.75 -70.29 20.26
CA THR A 625 -12.34 -71.38 21.05
C THR A 625 -12.43 -71.00 22.54
N LEU A 626 -11.37 -70.38 23.09
CA LEU A 626 -11.38 -69.88 24.48
C LEU A 626 -12.30 -68.67 24.68
N LEU A 627 -12.51 -67.83 23.67
CA LEU A 627 -13.47 -66.73 23.72
C LEU A 627 -14.93 -67.24 23.77
N SER A 628 -15.21 -68.41 23.19
CA SER A 628 -16.52 -69.08 23.27
C SER A 628 -16.81 -69.82 24.59
N LEU A 629 -15.89 -69.80 25.55
CA LEU A 629 -15.98 -70.46 26.86
C LEU A 629 -15.86 -69.46 28.00
N GLU A 630 -16.58 -69.65 29.11
CA GLU A 630 -16.47 -68.81 30.32
C GLU A 630 -15.05 -68.85 30.91
N GLN A 631 -14.48 -70.05 30.94
CA GLN A 631 -13.08 -70.32 31.30
C GLN A 631 -12.59 -71.55 30.55
N GLY A 632 -11.29 -71.64 30.27
CA GLY A 632 -10.70 -72.82 29.66
C GLY A 632 -9.23 -72.68 29.32
N ARG A 633 -8.61 -73.78 28.88
CA ARG A 633 -7.20 -73.85 28.53
C ARG A 633 -6.99 -74.65 27.25
N VAL A 634 -6.20 -74.10 26.33
CA VAL A 634 -5.69 -74.78 25.13
C VAL A 634 -4.18 -74.96 25.25
N VAL A 635 -3.70 -76.16 24.93
CA VAL A 635 -2.26 -76.49 24.95
C VAL A 635 -1.88 -77.15 23.63
N TYR A 636 -0.74 -76.73 23.08
CA TYR A 636 -0.01 -77.43 22.04
C TYR A 636 1.29 -78.02 22.62
N ASP A 637 1.38 -79.35 22.65
CA ASP A 637 2.47 -80.10 23.29
C ASP A 637 3.69 -80.35 22.37
N GLY A 638 3.69 -79.75 21.17
CA GLY A 638 4.66 -80.02 20.10
C GLY A 638 4.20 -81.07 19.09
N THR A 639 3.09 -81.76 19.35
CA THR A 639 2.49 -82.78 18.45
C THR A 639 0.97 -82.66 18.31
N SER A 640 0.25 -82.37 19.38
CA SER A 640 -1.22 -82.37 19.47
C SER A 640 -1.76 -81.12 20.17
N TRP A 641 -3.03 -80.79 19.88
CA TRP A 641 -3.82 -79.76 20.55
C TRP A 641 -4.81 -80.41 21.52
N SER A 642 -4.92 -79.88 22.75
CA SER A 642 -5.88 -80.31 23.76
C SER A 642 -6.65 -79.12 24.34
N LEU A 643 -7.92 -79.31 24.75
CA LEU A 643 -8.82 -78.27 25.25
C LEU A 643 -9.59 -78.73 26.50
N VAL A 644 -9.66 -77.88 27.52
CA VAL A 644 -10.56 -78.08 28.69
C VAL A 644 -11.25 -76.77 29.04
N GLY A 645 -12.53 -76.78 29.43
CA GLY A 645 -13.21 -75.56 29.89
C GLY A 645 -14.66 -75.72 30.34
N ALA A 646 -15.32 -74.58 30.55
CA ALA A 646 -16.75 -74.50 30.87
C ALA A 646 -17.44 -73.49 29.93
N ALA A 647 -18.60 -73.86 29.43
CA ALA A 647 -19.48 -73.03 28.62
C ALA A 647 -20.67 -72.56 29.46
N ALA A 648 -21.22 -71.37 29.18
CA ALA A 648 -22.38 -70.85 29.92
C ALA A 648 -23.65 -71.67 29.65
N ASP A 649 -23.79 -72.20 28.44
CA ASP A 649 -24.95 -72.97 27.99
C ASP A 649 -24.57 -74.09 26.99
N GLY A 650 -25.58 -74.86 26.56
CA GLY A 650 -25.42 -75.95 25.60
C GLY A 650 -25.01 -75.49 24.19
N ILE A 651 -25.39 -74.29 23.77
CA ILE A 651 -25.10 -73.72 22.43
C ILE A 651 -23.64 -73.28 22.37
N GLN A 652 -23.15 -72.61 23.41
CA GLN A 652 -21.73 -72.28 23.55
C GLN A 652 -20.88 -73.55 23.63
N LYS A 653 -21.32 -74.59 24.36
CA LYS A 653 -20.63 -75.89 24.36
C LYS A 653 -20.53 -76.50 22.97
N GLU A 654 -21.62 -76.50 22.19
CA GLU A 654 -21.62 -77.05 20.84
C GLU A 654 -20.75 -76.21 19.88
N THR A 655 -20.74 -74.88 20.06
CA THR A 655 -19.88 -73.93 19.33
C THR A 655 -18.39 -74.19 19.61
N ALA A 656 -18.01 -74.27 20.89
CA ALA A 656 -16.64 -74.55 21.31
C ALA A 656 -16.15 -75.92 20.83
N LEU A 657 -17.00 -76.95 20.84
CA LEU A 657 -16.68 -78.27 20.27
C LEU A 657 -16.47 -78.20 18.74
N SER A 658 -17.20 -77.35 18.02
CA SER A 658 -17.02 -77.17 16.57
C SER A 658 -15.68 -76.51 16.23
N LEU A 659 -15.25 -75.51 17.03
CA LEU A 659 -13.94 -74.85 16.87
C LEU A 659 -12.79 -75.78 17.30
N ALA A 660 -12.98 -76.56 18.38
CA ALA A 660 -12.03 -77.60 18.79
C ALA A 660 -11.82 -78.67 17.71
N ALA A 661 -12.85 -78.99 16.92
CA ALA A 661 -12.71 -79.89 15.78
C ALA A 661 -11.86 -79.30 14.64
N ALA A 662 -11.92 -77.99 14.41
CA ALA A 662 -11.06 -77.31 13.44
C ALA A 662 -9.57 -77.28 13.87
N LEU A 663 -9.29 -77.33 15.18
CA LEU A 663 -7.94 -77.50 15.74
C LEU A 663 -7.40 -78.94 15.68
N GLY A 664 -8.23 -79.92 15.33
CA GLY A 664 -7.92 -81.34 15.47
C GLY A 664 -7.94 -81.85 16.93
N ALA A 665 -8.46 -81.07 17.88
CA ALA A 665 -8.53 -81.38 19.31
C ALA A 665 -9.79 -82.17 19.73
N SER A 666 -10.59 -82.66 18.78
CA SER A 666 -11.96 -83.16 19.03
C SER A 666 -12.07 -84.43 19.87
N GLN A 667 -10.98 -85.18 20.08
CA GLN A 667 -10.96 -86.35 20.98
C GLN A 667 -10.51 -85.99 22.41
N ASP A 668 -9.86 -84.84 22.59
CA ASP A 668 -9.24 -84.38 23.84
C ASP A 668 -9.83 -83.03 24.31
N ALA A 669 -11.12 -82.82 24.02
CA ALA A 669 -11.89 -81.63 24.39
C ALA A 669 -12.91 -81.94 25.50
N ASP A 670 -12.69 -81.41 26.71
CA ASP A 670 -13.60 -81.58 27.86
C ASP A 670 -14.28 -80.26 28.23
N ILE A 671 -15.61 -80.18 28.06
CA ILE A 671 -16.39 -78.94 28.20
C ILE A 671 -17.68 -79.18 29.00
N SER A 672 -17.86 -78.47 30.12
CA SER A 672 -19.03 -78.59 31.02
C SER A 672 -20.00 -77.39 30.94
N VAL A 673 -21.26 -77.56 31.34
CA VAL A 673 -22.29 -76.50 31.46
C VAL A 673 -22.89 -76.52 32.88
N PRO A 674 -22.92 -75.40 33.62
CA PRO A 674 -23.57 -75.31 34.95
C PRO A 674 -25.11 -75.21 34.90
N ASP A 675 -25.79 -75.56 35.99
CA ASP A 675 -27.26 -75.56 36.11
C ASP A 675 -27.74 -74.50 37.11
N LEU A 676 -28.82 -73.75 36.80
CA LEU A 676 -29.21 -72.51 37.53
C LEU A 676 -30.72 -72.40 37.82
N ALA A 677 -31.03 -71.90 39.02
CA ALA A 677 -32.36 -71.51 39.48
C ALA A 677 -32.61 -70.00 39.25
N PRO A 678 -33.87 -69.51 39.15
CA PRO A 678 -34.15 -68.14 38.71
C PRO A 678 -33.79 -67.07 39.74
N ALA A 679 -33.07 -66.04 39.30
CA ALA A 679 -32.67 -64.88 40.09
C ALA A 679 -33.75 -63.78 40.15
N ALA A 680 -33.63 -62.89 41.14
CA ALA A 680 -34.46 -61.68 41.26
C ALA A 680 -34.15 -60.65 40.15
N PRO A 681 -35.08 -59.74 39.78
CA PRO A 681 -34.81 -58.72 38.76
C PRO A 681 -33.60 -57.83 39.09
N TYR A 682 -32.91 -57.34 38.07
CA TYR A 682 -31.70 -56.51 38.19
C TYR A 682 -32.08 -55.03 38.22
N ILE A 683 -32.09 -54.40 39.40
CA ILE A 683 -32.61 -53.03 39.58
C ILE A 683 -31.54 -52.10 40.15
N TRP A 684 -31.57 -50.82 39.81
CA TRP A 684 -30.64 -49.81 40.32
C TRP A 684 -31.29 -48.43 40.34
N SER A 685 -30.95 -47.56 41.30
CA SER A 685 -31.33 -46.15 41.25
C SER A 685 -30.35 -45.21 41.94
N ALA A 686 -30.43 -43.94 41.58
CA ALA A 686 -29.73 -42.83 42.20
C ALA A 686 -30.70 -41.67 42.46
N THR A 687 -30.82 -41.24 43.71
CA THR A 687 -31.72 -40.16 44.15
C THR A 687 -30.92 -38.99 44.69
N LYS A 688 -31.18 -37.77 44.21
CA LYS A 688 -30.55 -36.52 44.60
C LYS A 688 -31.53 -35.64 45.37
N SER A 689 -31.13 -35.19 46.55
CA SER A 689 -31.88 -34.27 47.42
C SER A 689 -30.98 -33.11 47.88
N ALA A 690 -31.53 -32.16 48.63
CA ALA A 690 -30.75 -31.09 49.27
C ALA A 690 -29.62 -31.59 50.20
N ASP A 691 -29.70 -32.83 50.71
CA ASP A 691 -28.73 -33.40 51.66
C ASP A 691 -27.62 -34.23 50.99
N GLY A 692 -27.76 -34.61 49.71
CA GLY A 692 -26.78 -35.43 48.99
C GLY A 692 -27.35 -36.31 47.88
N VAL A 693 -26.61 -37.35 47.51
CA VAL A 693 -27.03 -38.38 46.53
C VAL A 693 -27.03 -39.76 47.19
N THR A 694 -28.12 -40.51 47.10
CA THR A 694 -28.18 -41.92 47.54
C THR A 694 -28.17 -42.85 46.33
N LEU A 695 -27.31 -43.86 46.32
CA LEU A 695 -27.26 -44.92 45.31
C LEU A 695 -27.83 -46.22 45.90
N ALA A 696 -28.67 -46.95 45.17
CA ALA A 696 -29.32 -48.18 45.66
C ALA A 696 -29.52 -49.22 44.56
N GLY A 697 -29.76 -50.48 44.94
CA GLY A 697 -29.96 -51.61 44.02
C GLY A 697 -28.67 -52.39 43.74
N THR A 698 -28.51 -52.96 42.56
CA THR A 698 -27.42 -53.91 42.24
C THR A 698 -26.44 -53.36 41.21
N VAL A 699 -25.15 -53.66 41.38
CA VAL A 699 -24.06 -53.28 40.45
C VAL A 699 -23.11 -54.47 40.16
N PRO A 700 -22.55 -54.57 38.94
CA PRO A 700 -21.83 -55.77 38.50
C PRO A 700 -20.46 -56.00 39.14
N ALA A 701 -19.81 -54.95 39.62
CA ALA A 701 -18.47 -55.02 40.16
C ALA A 701 -18.19 -53.92 41.19
N GLU A 702 -17.41 -54.26 42.22
CA GLU A 702 -16.99 -53.33 43.28
C GLU A 702 -16.16 -52.15 42.73
N SER A 703 -15.47 -52.34 41.60
CA SER A 703 -14.78 -51.26 40.90
C SER A 703 -15.74 -50.24 40.30
N LEU A 704 -16.88 -50.68 39.75
CA LEU A 704 -17.91 -49.77 39.23
C LEU A 704 -18.66 -49.11 40.38
N GLN A 705 -18.99 -49.85 41.45
CA GLN A 705 -19.57 -49.31 42.68
C GLN A 705 -18.77 -48.12 43.23
N ARG A 706 -17.46 -48.33 43.49
CA ARG A 706 -16.56 -47.27 43.95
C ARG A 706 -16.46 -46.10 42.97
N PHE A 707 -16.51 -46.35 41.66
CA PHE A 707 -16.48 -45.29 40.64
C PHE A 707 -17.77 -44.47 40.62
N LEU A 708 -18.93 -45.10 40.75
CA LEU A 708 -20.24 -44.42 40.85
C LEU A 708 -20.31 -43.55 42.10
N ALA A 709 -19.85 -44.04 43.25
CA ALA A 709 -19.74 -43.25 44.47
C ALA A 709 -18.84 -42.02 44.29
N VAL A 710 -17.66 -42.16 43.67
CA VAL A 710 -16.77 -41.03 43.36
C VAL A 710 -17.41 -40.04 42.39
N ARG A 711 -18.12 -40.50 41.35
CA ARG A 711 -18.78 -39.64 40.34
C ARG A 711 -20.01 -38.92 40.89
N ALA A 712 -20.73 -39.52 41.83
CA ALA A 712 -21.89 -38.92 42.51
C ALA A 712 -21.52 -37.75 43.46
N GLY A 713 -20.25 -37.65 43.85
CA GLY A 713 -19.70 -36.50 44.59
C GLY A 713 -19.52 -36.72 46.10
N PRO A 714 -19.06 -35.71 46.85
CA PRO A 714 -18.55 -35.86 48.21
C PRO A 714 -19.63 -36.09 49.29
N ALA A 715 -20.91 -36.02 48.94
CA ALA A 715 -22.06 -36.26 49.83
C ALA A 715 -22.91 -37.42 49.28
N VAL A 716 -22.26 -38.57 49.03
CA VAL A 716 -22.91 -39.79 48.54
C VAL A 716 -23.15 -40.79 49.69
N ASP A 717 -24.31 -41.42 49.69
CA ASP A 717 -24.64 -42.61 50.49
C ASP A 717 -24.86 -43.80 49.55
N ASP A 718 -23.91 -44.73 49.51
CA ASP A 718 -23.94 -45.88 48.60
C ASP A 718 -24.47 -47.13 49.32
N GLN A 719 -25.69 -47.53 48.94
CA GLN A 719 -26.42 -48.69 49.44
C GLN A 719 -26.54 -49.80 48.37
N THR A 720 -25.63 -49.83 47.38
CA THR A 720 -25.68 -50.84 46.31
C THR A 720 -25.08 -52.19 46.72
N GLU A 721 -25.62 -53.28 46.16
CA GLU A 721 -25.17 -54.66 46.37
C GLU A 721 -24.50 -55.23 45.11
N LEU A 722 -23.54 -56.16 45.29
CA LEU A 722 -22.78 -56.74 44.18
C LEU A 722 -23.50 -57.93 43.55
N ARG A 723 -23.81 -57.83 42.25
CA ARG A 723 -24.46 -58.89 41.47
C ARG A 723 -23.97 -58.89 40.02
N ALA A 724 -23.28 -59.96 39.60
CA ALA A 724 -22.54 -59.98 38.32
C ALA A 724 -23.42 -60.20 37.07
N ASP A 725 -24.69 -60.58 37.23
CA ASP A 725 -25.67 -60.87 36.18
C ASP A 725 -26.33 -59.61 35.58
N ALA A 726 -25.55 -58.54 35.39
CA ALA A 726 -26.05 -57.27 34.87
C ALA A 726 -26.46 -57.39 33.38
N PRO A 727 -27.58 -56.75 32.95
CA PRO A 727 -27.94 -56.67 31.54
C PRO A 727 -26.86 -55.99 30.69
N GLU A 728 -26.78 -56.39 29.42
CA GLU A 728 -25.87 -55.79 28.44
C GLU A 728 -26.08 -54.27 28.33
N GLY A 729 -24.98 -53.50 28.32
CA GLY A 729 -25.01 -52.03 28.32
C GLY A 729 -25.23 -51.37 29.70
N PHE A 730 -25.60 -52.09 30.76
CA PHE A 730 -25.86 -51.48 32.07
C PHE A 730 -24.69 -50.60 32.59
N SER A 731 -23.45 -51.09 32.43
CA SER A 731 -22.25 -50.40 32.94
C SER A 731 -21.89 -49.10 32.20
N SER A 732 -22.33 -48.93 30.95
CA SER A 732 -22.20 -47.67 30.21
C SER A 732 -23.39 -46.74 30.49
N ASP A 733 -24.60 -47.28 30.49
CA ASP A 733 -25.83 -46.51 30.67
C ASP A 733 -25.89 -45.85 32.08
N VAL A 734 -25.40 -46.55 33.11
CA VAL A 734 -25.39 -46.05 34.50
C VAL A 734 -24.49 -44.83 34.72
N LEU A 735 -23.50 -44.60 33.85
CA LEU A 735 -22.67 -43.39 33.90
C LEU A 735 -23.42 -42.18 33.34
N GLN A 736 -24.10 -42.36 32.20
CA GLN A 736 -24.99 -41.35 31.60
C GLN A 736 -26.16 -41.02 32.55
N ALA A 737 -26.65 -42.02 33.31
CA ALA A 737 -27.67 -41.83 34.33
C ALA A 737 -27.26 -40.80 35.41
N LEU A 738 -26.00 -40.82 35.88
CA LEU A 738 -25.49 -39.85 36.84
C LEU A 738 -25.29 -38.46 36.21
N ASP A 739 -24.91 -38.40 34.93
CA ASP A 739 -24.75 -37.13 34.22
C ASP A 739 -26.12 -36.44 33.99
N VAL A 740 -27.19 -37.20 33.74
CA VAL A 740 -28.57 -36.70 33.72
C VAL A 740 -29.03 -36.28 35.13
N LEU A 741 -28.67 -37.00 36.19
CA LEU A 741 -28.98 -36.63 37.58
C LEU A 741 -28.30 -35.32 38.00
N ALA A 742 -27.13 -34.99 37.43
CA ALA A 742 -26.43 -33.74 37.68
C ALA A 742 -27.25 -32.50 37.26
N LEU A 743 -28.04 -32.61 36.18
CA LEU A 743 -28.91 -31.55 35.64
C LEU A 743 -30.17 -31.25 36.50
N LEU A 744 -30.42 -32.04 37.55
CA LEU A 744 -31.56 -31.87 38.45
C LEU A 744 -31.16 -31.13 39.73
N ALA A 745 -32.03 -30.28 40.24
CA ALA A 745 -31.91 -29.73 41.60
C ALA A 745 -32.21 -30.82 42.64
N GLU A 746 -33.34 -31.50 42.46
CA GLU A 746 -33.77 -32.67 43.24
C GLU A 746 -34.47 -33.66 42.29
N GLY A 747 -34.24 -34.96 42.44
CA GLY A 747 -34.82 -35.96 41.54
C GLY A 747 -34.22 -37.37 41.67
N GLU A 748 -34.66 -38.28 40.82
CA GLU A 748 -34.22 -39.68 40.77
C GLU A 748 -33.97 -40.11 39.32
N VAL A 749 -32.92 -40.91 39.12
CA VAL A 749 -32.70 -41.71 37.90
C VAL A 749 -32.62 -43.18 38.27
N ALA A 750 -33.40 -44.04 37.62
CA ALA A 750 -33.56 -45.44 37.99
C ALA A 750 -33.66 -46.39 36.79
N PHE A 751 -33.20 -47.63 36.98
CA PHE A 751 -33.29 -48.77 36.07
C PHE A 751 -34.14 -49.89 36.73
N ASP A 752 -35.20 -50.32 36.04
CA ASP A 752 -36.19 -51.28 36.56
C ASP A 752 -35.93 -52.74 36.19
N GLY A 753 -34.85 -53.01 35.46
CA GLY A 753 -34.52 -54.32 34.87
C GLY A 753 -34.68 -54.37 33.35
N GLU A 754 -35.45 -53.45 32.75
CA GLU A 754 -35.62 -53.34 31.30
C GLU A 754 -35.33 -51.92 30.78
N LYS A 755 -35.67 -50.88 31.55
CA LYS A 755 -35.70 -49.48 31.09
C LYS A 755 -35.16 -48.51 32.13
N TRP A 756 -34.67 -47.39 31.62
CA TRP A 756 -34.18 -46.26 32.39
C TRP A 756 -35.26 -45.17 32.49
N SER A 757 -35.33 -44.50 33.64
CA SER A 757 -36.23 -43.37 33.85
C SER A 757 -35.57 -42.28 34.69
N ALA A 758 -35.88 -41.01 34.39
CA ALA A 758 -35.39 -39.85 35.14
C ALA A 758 -36.55 -38.89 35.45
N THR A 759 -36.73 -38.54 36.72
CA THR A 759 -37.82 -37.64 37.16
C THR A 759 -37.33 -36.68 38.24
N GLY A 760 -37.73 -35.41 38.18
CA GLY A 760 -37.29 -34.41 39.17
C GLY A 760 -37.57 -32.96 38.80
N LEU A 761 -37.07 -32.06 39.64
CA LEU A 761 -37.02 -30.62 39.41
C LEU A 761 -35.71 -30.28 38.69
N ALA A 762 -35.80 -29.63 37.53
CA ALA A 762 -34.65 -29.20 36.76
C ALA A 762 -33.85 -28.11 37.49
N LEU A 763 -32.51 -28.14 37.36
CA LEU A 763 -31.63 -27.10 37.90
C LEU A 763 -31.73 -25.79 37.10
N ALA A 764 -32.03 -25.90 35.80
CA ALA A 764 -32.17 -24.78 34.85
C ALA A 764 -33.28 -25.08 33.80
N PRO A 765 -33.89 -24.06 33.16
CA PRO A 765 -35.03 -24.24 32.24
C PRO A 765 -34.73 -25.01 30.95
N ASP A 766 -33.46 -25.20 30.61
CA ASP A 766 -32.96 -25.90 29.43
C ASP A 766 -32.47 -27.33 29.73
N ALA A 767 -32.57 -27.78 31.00
CA ALA A 767 -32.10 -29.09 31.43
C ALA A 767 -32.73 -30.27 30.67
N PHE A 768 -34.00 -30.14 30.23
CA PHE A 768 -34.64 -31.18 29.41
C PHE A 768 -33.98 -31.31 28.03
N ALA A 769 -33.66 -30.19 27.37
CA ALA A 769 -32.96 -30.20 26.09
C ALA A 769 -31.54 -30.77 26.24
N SER A 770 -30.81 -30.32 27.27
CA SER A 770 -29.47 -30.83 27.60
C SER A 770 -29.47 -32.34 27.88
N ALA A 771 -30.44 -32.84 28.64
CA ALA A 771 -30.61 -34.28 28.89
C ALA A 771 -30.91 -35.06 27.59
N THR A 772 -31.72 -34.52 26.67
CA THR A 772 -31.94 -35.17 25.37
C THR A 772 -30.72 -35.16 24.45
N THR A 773 -29.87 -34.13 24.51
CA THR A 773 -28.62 -34.10 23.76
C THR A 773 -27.63 -35.14 24.29
N LEU A 774 -27.46 -35.23 25.62
CA LEU A 774 -26.61 -36.24 26.26
C LEU A 774 -27.00 -37.69 25.94
N LEU A 775 -28.30 -37.97 25.73
CA LEU A 775 -28.83 -39.30 25.46
C LEU A 775 -28.96 -39.65 23.97
N GLY A 776 -28.57 -38.74 23.08
CA GLY A 776 -28.63 -38.91 21.63
C GLY A 776 -30.04 -38.96 21.02
N THR A 777 -30.13 -39.13 19.70
CA THR A 777 -31.40 -39.07 18.97
C THR A 777 -32.33 -40.26 19.28
N ALA A 778 -33.21 -40.05 20.27
CA ALA A 778 -34.40 -40.84 20.59
C ALA A 778 -34.16 -42.32 20.99
N SER A 779 -33.44 -42.54 22.09
CA SER A 779 -33.27 -43.86 22.73
C SER A 779 -34.57 -44.43 23.32
N PRO A 780 -35.16 -45.52 22.79
CA PRO A 780 -36.47 -46.04 23.22
C PRO A 780 -36.48 -46.74 24.60
N ARG A 781 -35.33 -46.85 25.28
CA ARG A 781 -35.20 -47.39 26.64
C ARG A 781 -35.30 -46.32 27.74
N TRP A 782 -35.40 -45.03 27.42
CA TRP A 782 -35.40 -43.93 28.38
C TRP A 782 -36.76 -43.23 28.53
N SER A 783 -37.08 -42.78 29.75
CA SER A 783 -38.32 -42.06 30.10
C SER A 783 -38.00 -40.83 30.96
N LEU A 784 -38.09 -39.63 30.37
CA LEU A 784 -37.78 -38.36 31.04
C LEU A 784 -39.07 -37.63 31.49
N LYS A 785 -39.16 -37.24 32.76
CA LYS A 785 -40.25 -36.40 33.31
C LYS A 785 -39.71 -35.33 34.25
N LEU A 786 -39.10 -34.30 33.66
CA LEU A 786 -38.54 -33.17 34.39
C LEU A 786 -39.58 -32.04 34.53
N LYS A 787 -39.48 -31.26 35.61
CA LYS A 787 -40.28 -30.05 35.83
C LYS A 787 -39.36 -28.83 35.91
N ASP A 788 -39.71 -27.76 35.23
CA ASP A 788 -38.96 -26.50 35.30
C ASP A 788 -39.02 -25.88 36.71
N PRO A 789 -37.97 -25.16 37.15
CA PRO A 789 -37.98 -24.47 38.43
C PRO A 789 -39.02 -23.34 38.46
N VAL A 790 -39.79 -23.26 39.56
CA VAL A 790 -40.84 -22.24 39.72
C VAL A 790 -40.23 -20.88 40.01
N VAL A 791 -40.32 -19.95 39.05
CA VAL A 791 -39.87 -18.55 39.22
C VAL A 791 -40.98 -17.74 39.91
N GLU A 792 -40.73 -17.32 41.16
CA GLU A 792 -41.67 -16.48 41.91
C GLU A 792 -41.55 -15.00 41.46
N ALA A 793 -42.69 -14.35 41.22
CA ALA A 793 -42.75 -13.09 40.49
C ALA A 793 -42.64 -11.83 41.38
N THR A 794 -41.65 -10.98 41.10
CA THR A 794 -41.65 -9.58 41.55
C THR A 794 -42.36 -8.67 40.54
N ALA A 795 -43.31 -7.86 41.02
CA ALA A 795 -44.16 -6.98 40.22
C ALA A 795 -43.43 -5.72 39.67
N PRO A 796 -43.97 -5.03 38.64
CA PRO A 796 -43.17 -4.23 37.71
C PRO A 796 -43.23 -2.72 37.92
N PRO A 797 -42.37 -1.97 37.21
CA PRO A 797 -42.70 -0.63 36.71
C PRO A 797 -42.80 -0.59 35.17
N VAL A 798 -44.00 -0.23 34.71
CA VAL A 798 -44.31 0.52 33.47
C VAL A 798 -43.91 -0.11 32.12
N ALA A 799 -44.92 -0.67 31.47
CA ALA A 799 -44.92 -0.90 30.01
C ALA A 799 -45.32 0.37 29.25
N GLN A 800 -44.74 0.56 28.05
CA GLN A 800 -45.38 0.99 26.77
C GLN A 800 -44.32 1.53 25.79
N PRO A 801 -44.58 1.51 24.47
CA PRO A 801 -45.32 0.50 23.70
C PRO A 801 -44.52 0.03 22.46
N ALA A 802 -45.01 -1.03 21.80
CA ALA A 802 -44.56 -1.37 20.46
C ALA A 802 -45.25 -0.47 19.42
N GLU A 803 -44.50 0.06 18.45
CA GLU A 803 -44.88 0.35 17.04
C GLU A 803 -43.73 1.11 16.32
N PRO A 804 -43.68 1.15 14.98
CA PRO A 804 -44.38 0.31 13.99
C PRO A 804 -43.42 -0.34 12.97
N PRO A 805 -43.88 -1.24 12.08
CA PRO A 805 -43.21 -1.42 10.79
C PRO A 805 -43.26 -0.08 10.04
N LEU A 806 -42.11 0.44 9.62
CA LEU A 806 -42.09 1.65 8.78
C LEU A 806 -42.79 1.35 7.45
N ALA A 807 -43.98 1.90 7.30
CA ALA A 807 -44.66 1.94 6.02
C ALA A 807 -43.76 2.69 5.03
N ALA A 808 -43.38 2.01 3.94
CA ALA A 808 -42.79 2.67 2.81
C ALA A 808 -43.84 3.60 2.17
N THR A 809 -43.77 4.89 2.49
CA THR A 809 -44.39 5.95 1.70
C THR A 809 -43.30 6.91 1.21
N PRO A 810 -43.46 7.48 0.00
CA PRO A 810 -42.32 7.79 -0.85
C PRO A 810 -41.75 9.19 -0.60
N THR A 811 -40.43 9.37 -0.73
CA THR A 811 -39.79 10.28 -1.71
C THR A 811 -38.27 10.45 -1.49
N ALA A 812 -37.48 9.61 -2.15
CA ALA A 812 -36.17 9.98 -2.72
C ALA A 812 -36.10 9.42 -4.15
N SER A 813 -37.16 9.73 -4.92
CA SER A 813 -37.45 9.13 -6.22
C SER A 813 -36.38 9.45 -7.26
N GLY A 814 -35.80 8.41 -7.86
CA GLY A 814 -35.74 8.40 -9.33
C GLY A 814 -34.42 8.01 -9.98
N TYR A 815 -33.34 7.73 -9.25
CA TYR A 815 -32.00 7.52 -9.84
C TYR A 815 -31.45 6.08 -9.72
N PRO A 816 -32.11 5.06 -10.33
CA PRO A 816 -31.61 3.70 -10.31
C PRO A 816 -30.36 3.57 -11.19
N PHE A 817 -29.34 2.86 -10.71
CA PHE A 817 -28.21 2.41 -11.51
C PHE A 817 -27.87 0.96 -11.14
N ARG A 818 -27.48 0.16 -12.13
CA ARG A 818 -27.15 -1.26 -11.96
C ARG A 818 -26.02 -1.67 -12.90
N ALA A 819 -25.07 -2.45 -12.39
CA ALA A 819 -24.08 -3.17 -13.17
C ALA A 819 -24.02 -4.62 -12.66
N ILE A 820 -24.11 -5.61 -13.55
CA ILE A 820 -24.07 -7.04 -13.22
C ILE A 820 -22.94 -7.68 -14.01
N ARG A 821 -22.04 -8.39 -13.34
CA ARG A 821 -21.02 -9.25 -13.94
C ARG A 821 -21.44 -10.71 -13.78
N ALA A 822 -21.67 -11.39 -14.90
CA ALA A 822 -22.09 -12.79 -14.92
C ALA A 822 -20.90 -13.76 -14.75
N ASP A 823 -21.19 -15.05 -14.57
CA ASP A 823 -20.20 -16.12 -14.38
C ASP A 823 -19.22 -16.26 -15.55
N ASP A 824 -19.66 -15.93 -16.76
CA ASP A 824 -18.84 -15.90 -17.98
C ASP A 824 -17.99 -14.62 -18.13
N GLY A 825 -18.06 -13.73 -17.14
CA GLY A 825 -17.35 -12.46 -17.10
C GLY A 825 -17.99 -11.31 -17.89
N THR A 826 -19.12 -11.54 -18.58
CA THR A 826 -19.84 -10.47 -19.29
C THR A 826 -20.46 -9.47 -18.31
N VAL A 827 -20.42 -8.18 -18.66
CA VAL A 827 -21.02 -7.12 -17.84
C VAL A 827 -22.20 -6.47 -18.54
N THR A 828 -23.33 -6.41 -17.84
CA THR A 828 -24.52 -5.66 -18.27
C THR A 828 -24.67 -4.39 -17.41
N LEU A 829 -24.90 -3.26 -18.08
CA LEU A 829 -25.14 -1.96 -17.45
C LEU A 829 -26.61 -1.58 -17.62
N GLY A 830 -27.17 -0.82 -16.68
CA GLY A 830 -28.54 -0.32 -16.79
C GLY A 830 -28.86 0.80 -15.80
N GLY A 831 -29.85 1.62 -16.14
CA GLY A 831 -30.30 2.73 -15.29
C GLY A 831 -29.85 4.11 -15.78
N GLN A 832 -29.54 5.00 -14.86
CA GLN A 832 -29.29 6.43 -15.11
C GLN A 832 -27.83 6.85 -14.81
N VAL A 833 -27.32 7.83 -15.55
CA VAL A 833 -26.00 8.46 -15.37
C VAL A 833 -26.01 9.96 -15.70
N PRO A 834 -25.24 10.82 -14.98
CA PRO A 834 -25.40 12.28 -15.03
C PRO A 834 -24.98 12.91 -16.36
N ALA A 835 -24.08 12.26 -17.09
CA ALA A 835 -23.53 12.76 -18.34
C ALA A 835 -23.16 11.60 -19.28
N PRO A 836 -23.12 11.84 -20.62
CA PRO A 836 -22.67 10.83 -21.58
C PRO A 836 -21.22 10.36 -21.31
N ALA A 837 -20.37 11.26 -20.79
CA ALA A 837 -19.01 10.92 -20.39
C ALA A 837 -18.96 9.85 -19.27
N THR A 838 -19.90 9.89 -18.34
CA THR A 838 -20.01 8.88 -17.26
C THR A 838 -20.45 7.52 -17.82
N ALA A 839 -21.41 7.51 -18.76
CA ALA A 839 -21.82 6.28 -19.46
C ALA A 839 -20.62 5.64 -20.19
N GLN A 840 -19.89 6.45 -20.97
CA GLN A 840 -18.75 6.00 -21.75
C GLN A 840 -17.60 5.50 -20.88
N TYR A 841 -17.32 6.18 -19.76
CA TYR A 841 -16.29 5.73 -18.81
C TYR A 841 -16.65 4.37 -18.19
N LEU A 842 -17.89 4.20 -17.71
CA LEU A 842 -18.32 2.94 -17.08
C LEU A 842 -18.31 1.78 -18.09
N ALA A 843 -18.78 2.00 -19.31
CA ALA A 843 -18.69 1.04 -20.40
C ALA A 843 -17.24 0.64 -20.74
N THR A 844 -16.32 1.62 -20.78
CA THR A 844 -14.89 1.38 -21.04
C THR A 844 -14.24 0.60 -19.89
N LEU A 845 -14.64 0.86 -18.65
CA LEU A 845 -14.10 0.21 -17.46
C LEU A 845 -14.57 -1.25 -17.31
N THR A 846 -15.84 -1.54 -17.63
CA THR A 846 -16.43 -2.86 -17.39
C THR A 846 -16.57 -3.74 -18.64
N GLY A 847 -16.42 -3.16 -19.84
CA GLY A 847 -16.72 -3.83 -21.11
C GLY A 847 -18.22 -3.91 -21.45
N GLY A 848 -19.10 -3.32 -20.62
CA GLY A 848 -20.54 -3.28 -20.86
C GLY A 848 -20.99 -2.23 -21.87
N ASP A 849 -22.23 -2.34 -22.38
CA ASP A 849 -22.77 -1.40 -23.37
C ASP A 849 -23.20 -0.06 -22.74
N ALA A 850 -22.62 1.05 -23.21
CA ALA A 850 -23.02 2.40 -22.83
C ALA A 850 -24.45 2.75 -23.27
N GLY A 851 -24.96 2.14 -24.35
CA GLY A 851 -26.30 2.36 -24.90
C GLY A 851 -27.44 1.87 -23.99
N ALA A 852 -27.13 1.02 -23.01
CA ALA A 852 -28.08 0.56 -21.99
C ALA A 852 -28.27 1.56 -20.83
N LEU A 853 -27.49 2.64 -20.79
CA LEU A 853 -27.58 3.71 -19.77
C LEU A 853 -28.30 4.94 -20.33
N SER A 854 -29.17 5.52 -19.50
CA SER A 854 -29.91 6.74 -19.82
C SER A 854 -29.29 7.96 -19.15
N VAL A 855 -29.17 9.08 -19.88
CA VAL A 855 -28.55 10.31 -19.34
C VAL A 855 -29.59 11.17 -18.64
N VAL A 856 -29.45 11.34 -17.33
CA VAL A 856 -30.34 12.16 -16.49
C VAL A 856 -29.47 13.05 -15.58
N PRO A 857 -29.48 14.39 -15.75
CA PRO A 857 -28.53 15.27 -15.05
C PRO A 857 -28.64 15.29 -13.52
N ASP A 858 -29.83 15.03 -12.97
CA ASP A 858 -30.17 15.18 -11.55
C ASP A 858 -29.69 13.98 -10.69
N ALA A 859 -28.42 13.61 -10.84
CA ALA A 859 -27.80 12.53 -10.06
C ALA A 859 -27.52 12.95 -8.61
N PRO A 860 -27.53 12.01 -7.64
CA PRO A 860 -27.08 12.26 -6.28
C PRO A 860 -25.66 12.83 -6.22
N GLU A 861 -25.38 13.66 -5.20
CA GLU A 861 -24.04 14.20 -4.95
C GLU A 861 -23.02 13.05 -4.80
N GLY A 862 -21.87 13.17 -5.47
CA GLY A 862 -20.85 12.13 -5.49
C GLY A 862 -21.13 10.92 -6.39
N PHE A 863 -22.28 10.82 -7.09
CA PHE A 863 -22.65 9.66 -7.92
C PHE A 863 -21.51 9.19 -8.84
N ALA A 864 -20.85 10.11 -9.54
CA ALA A 864 -19.81 9.73 -10.50
C ALA A 864 -18.64 9.00 -9.82
N LEU A 865 -18.12 9.51 -8.71
CA LEU A 865 -17.02 8.87 -7.97
C LEU A 865 -17.47 7.53 -7.36
N ALA A 866 -18.69 7.48 -6.81
CA ALA A 866 -19.28 6.28 -6.24
C ALA A 866 -19.46 5.17 -7.29
N ALA A 867 -20.05 5.49 -8.44
CA ALA A 867 -20.24 4.56 -9.56
C ALA A 867 -18.91 4.05 -10.12
N GLN A 868 -17.90 4.92 -10.26
CA GLN A 868 -16.58 4.52 -10.74
C GLN A 868 -15.85 3.59 -9.76
N THR A 869 -15.94 3.88 -8.46
CA THR A 869 -15.32 3.06 -7.42
C THR A 869 -15.98 1.69 -7.38
N GLY A 870 -17.31 1.65 -7.16
CA GLY A 870 -18.06 0.40 -7.15
C GLY A 870 -17.92 -0.41 -8.43
N ALA A 871 -17.81 0.22 -9.60
CA ALA A 871 -17.59 -0.51 -10.86
C ALA A 871 -16.18 -1.13 -10.94
N ARG A 872 -15.14 -0.52 -10.37
CA ARG A 872 -13.82 -1.16 -10.23
C ARG A 872 -13.89 -2.35 -9.28
N THR A 873 -14.56 -2.18 -8.14
CA THR A 873 -14.68 -3.23 -7.13
C THR A 873 -15.55 -4.40 -7.62
N LEU A 874 -16.58 -4.14 -8.43
CA LEU A 874 -17.39 -5.15 -9.12
C LEU A 874 -16.57 -6.05 -10.05
N MET A 875 -15.55 -5.51 -10.74
CA MET A 875 -14.69 -6.33 -11.63
C MET A 875 -13.81 -7.33 -10.86
N ARG A 876 -13.76 -7.26 -9.52
CA ARG A 876 -13.08 -8.21 -8.63
C ARG A 876 -14.00 -9.35 -8.15
N LEU A 877 -15.28 -9.34 -8.53
CA LEU A 877 -16.29 -10.34 -8.13
C LEU A 877 -16.75 -11.18 -9.33
N GLN A 878 -16.99 -12.49 -9.14
CA GLN A 878 -17.49 -13.40 -10.17
C GLN A 878 -18.36 -14.52 -9.57
N PRO A 879 -19.70 -14.49 -9.75
CA PRO A 879 -20.49 -13.39 -10.30
C PRO A 879 -20.50 -12.17 -9.36
N GLY A 880 -20.94 -11.02 -9.87
CA GLY A 880 -21.03 -9.79 -9.10
C GLY A 880 -22.19 -8.89 -9.52
N GLU A 881 -22.66 -8.06 -8.61
CA GLU A 881 -23.71 -7.08 -8.81
C GLU A 881 -23.45 -5.82 -8.00
N LEU A 882 -23.56 -4.67 -8.66
CA LEU A 882 -23.54 -3.33 -8.08
C LEU A 882 -24.89 -2.65 -8.38
N VAL A 883 -25.58 -2.17 -7.35
CA VAL A 883 -26.88 -1.50 -7.46
C VAL A 883 -26.86 -0.19 -6.66
N LEU A 884 -27.35 0.88 -7.26
CA LEU A 884 -27.84 2.07 -6.56
C LEU A 884 -29.37 2.04 -6.55
N SER A 885 -29.95 2.02 -5.35
CA SER A 885 -31.40 2.07 -5.14
C SER A 885 -31.71 2.89 -3.89
N ASP A 886 -32.71 3.77 -3.97
CA ASP A 886 -33.14 4.66 -2.89
C ASP A 886 -32.00 5.41 -2.17
N GLY A 887 -30.99 5.85 -2.96
CA GLY A 887 -29.82 6.59 -2.48
C GLY A 887 -28.71 5.72 -1.86
N ASN A 888 -28.92 4.40 -1.73
CA ASN A 888 -27.95 3.47 -1.14
C ASN A 888 -27.29 2.61 -2.23
N TRP A 889 -25.97 2.47 -2.11
CA TRP A 889 -25.17 1.57 -2.92
C TRP A 889 -25.10 0.19 -2.27
N ARG A 890 -25.24 -0.85 -3.09
CA ARG A 890 -25.07 -2.24 -2.70
C ARG A 890 -24.14 -2.94 -3.66
N LEU A 891 -23.08 -3.55 -3.12
CA LEU A 891 -22.21 -4.47 -3.83
C LEU A 891 -22.43 -5.88 -3.29
N SER A 892 -22.63 -6.86 -4.17
CA SER A 892 -22.76 -8.27 -3.80
C SER A 892 -22.14 -9.17 -4.86
N GLY A 893 -21.70 -10.36 -4.47
CA GLY A 893 -21.06 -11.31 -5.38
C GLY A 893 -20.12 -12.26 -4.67
N GLU A 894 -19.39 -13.05 -5.45
CA GLU A 894 -18.38 -13.97 -4.94
C GLU A 894 -16.97 -13.44 -5.25
N ALA A 895 -16.13 -13.34 -4.22
CA ALA A 895 -14.73 -12.97 -4.35
C ALA A 895 -13.86 -14.23 -4.55
N ALA A 896 -12.74 -14.08 -5.27
CA ALA A 896 -11.84 -15.19 -5.57
C ALA A 896 -11.22 -15.86 -4.34
N SER A 897 -11.10 -15.13 -3.23
CA SER A 897 -10.53 -15.63 -1.97
C SER A 897 -11.13 -14.91 -0.76
N GLU A 898 -10.96 -15.49 0.43
CA GLU A 898 -11.35 -14.87 1.71
C GLU A 898 -10.56 -13.57 1.98
N ALA A 899 -9.31 -13.50 1.52
CA ALA A 899 -8.50 -12.29 1.58
C ALA A 899 -9.03 -11.19 0.63
N ASP A 900 -9.47 -11.55 -0.57
CA ASP A 900 -10.13 -10.62 -1.49
C ASP A 900 -11.46 -10.12 -0.94
N ARG A 901 -12.27 -11.01 -0.34
CA ARG A 901 -13.53 -10.66 0.34
C ARG A 901 -13.29 -9.59 1.40
N ALA A 902 -12.35 -9.84 2.32
CA ALA A 902 -11.98 -8.89 3.37
C ALA A 902 -11.43 -7.56 2.81
N ALA A 903 -10.58 -7.60 1.79
CA ALA A 903 -10.03 -6.41 1.16
C ALA A 903 -11.12 -5.56 0.46
N ILE A 904 -12.08 -6.20 -0.21
CA ILE A 904 -13.21 -5.53 -0.86
C ILE A 904 -14.17 -4.94 0.18
N GLU A 905 -14.50 -5.69 1.24
CA GLU A 905 -15.37 -5.19 2.32
C GLU A 905 -14.75 -3.98 3.03
N ALA A 906 -13.44 -4.00 3.27
CA ALA A 906 -12.71 -2.86 3.80
C ALA A 906 -12.73 -1.65 2.85
N GLU A 907 -12.51 -1.86 1.53
CA GLU A 907 -12.61 -0.82 0.51
C GLU A 907 -14.01 -0.18 0.50
N VAL A 908 -15.07 -0.99 0.48
CA VAL A 908 -16.48 -0.51 0.51
C VAL A 908 -16.81 0.22 1.81
N ALA A 909 -16.29 -0.25 2.96
CA ALA A 909 -16.51 0.41 4.25
C ALA A 909 -15.96 1.85 4.31
N THR A 910 -14.91 2.18 3.54
CA THR A 910 -14.38 3.56 3.46
C THR A 910 -15.33 4.54 2.76
N LEU A 911 -16.30 4.04 1.98
CA LEU A 911 -17.21 4.84 1.16
C LEU A 911 -18.43 5.37 1.95
N GLY A 912 -18.53 5.04 3.25
CA GLY A 912 -19.50 5.60 4.18
C GLY A 912 -20.82 4.83 4.28
N SER A 913 -21.70 5.27 5.19
CA SER A 913 -22.91 4.53 5.61
C SER A 913 -23.99 4.36 4.54
N ALA A 914 -23.84 4.97 3.36
CA ALA A 914 -24.71 4.76 2.21
C ALA A 914 -24.33 3.49 1.40
N TRP A 915 -23.28 2.78 1.79
CA TRP A 915 -22.81 1.55 1.14
C TRP A 915 -23.12 0.30 1.97
N SER A 916 -23.45 -0.79 1.28
CA SER A 916 -23.55 -2.13 1.84
C SER A 916 -22.82 -3.15 0.98
N ALA A 917 -22.11 -4.07 1.61
CA ALA A 917 -21.49 -5.22 0.97
C ALA A 917 -22.21 -6.51 1.40
N ALA A 918 -22.34 -7.48 0.49
CA ALA A 918 -22.76 -8.84 0.79
C ALA A 918 -22.00 -9.79 -0.13
N ILE A 919 -20.78 -10.13 0.29
CA ILE A 919 -19.78 -10.81 -0.53
C ILE A 919 -19.49 -12.16 0.10
N THR A 920 -19.47 -13.21 -0.71
CA THR A 920 -19.07 -14.57 -0.32
C THR A 920 -17.68 -14.88 -0.85
N ALA A 921 -17.01 -15.88 -0.29
CA ALA A 921 -15.81 -16.47 -0.86
C ALA A 921 -15.79 -17.98 -0.56
N PRO A 922 -15.18 -18.80 -1.43
CA PRO A 922 -14.98 -20.21 -1.15
C PRO A 922 -13.98 -20.39 0.00
N SER A 923 -14.28 -21.28 0.93
CA SER A 923 -13.41 -21.55 2.09
C SER A 923 -12.04 -22.10 1.65
N GLY A 924 -10.99 -21.87 2.44
CA GLY A 924 -9.64 -22.38 2.15
C GLY A 924 -9.62 -23.89 1.92
N LEU A 925 -10.43 -24.65 2.68
CA LEU A 925 -10.61 -26.10 2.50
C LEU A 925 -11.19 -26.45 1.12
N ALA A 926 -12.22 -25.75 0.65
CA ALA A 926 -12.83 -26.02 -0.66
C ALA A 926 -11.87 -25.71 -1.82
N GLN A 927 -11.10 -24.62 -1.72
CA GLN A 927 -10.05 -24.28 -2.70
C GLN A 927 -8.92 -25.33 -2.70
N CYS A 928 -8.50 -25.78 -1.52
CA CYS A 928 -7.53 -26.85 -1.32
C CYS A 928 -7.99 -28.15 -2.02
N GLN A 929 -9.22 -28.60 -1.73
CA GLN A 929 -9.81 -29.81 -2.32
C GLN A 929 -9.88 -29.75 -3.86
N ALA A 930 -10.34 -28.62 -4.42
CA ALA A 930 -10.42 -28.45 -5.87
C ALA A 930 -9.04 -28.54 -6.55
N ARG A 931 -8.03 -27.89 -5.97
CA ARG A 931 -6.66 -27.89 -6.53
C ARG A 931 -5.98 -29.25 -6.42
N LEU A 932 -6.17 -29.97 -5.33
CA LEU A 932 -5.63 -31.32 -5.14
C LEU A 932 -6.28 -32.35 -6.09
N ALA A 933 -7.57 -32.20 -6.38
CA ALA A 933 -8.28 -33.03 -7.35
C ALA A 933 -7.76 -32.80 -8.78
N GLU A 934 -7.48 -31.55 -9.17
CA GLU A 934 -6.87 -31.20 -10.46
C GLU A 934 -5.48 -31.84 -10.64
N LEU A 935 -4.59 -31.67 -9.66
CA LEU A 935 -3.24 -32.24 -9.69
C LEU A 935 -3.27 -33.78 -9.70
N SER A 936 -4.15 -34.39 -8.90
CA SER A 936 -4.34 -35.86 -8.89
C SER A 936 -4.83 -36.38 -10.25
N ALA A 937 -5.65 -35.62 -10.97
CA ALA A 937 -6.15 -36.00 -12.30
C ALA A 937 -5.07 -35.96 -13.40
N HIS A 938 -4.00 -35.16 -13.24
CA HIS A 938 -2.87 -35.16 -14.18
C HIS A 938 -2.02 -36.44 -14.13
N ASN A 939 -2.04 -37.15 -13.00
CA ASN A 939 -1.25 -38.37 -12.75
C ASN A 939 0.24 -38.24 -13.13
N ALA A 940 0.87 -37.12 -12.72
CA ALA A 940 2.26 -36.81 -13.06
C ALA A 940 3.30 -37.35 -12.05
N ILE A 941 2.87 -37.83 -10.87
CA ILE A 941 3.74 -38.53 -9.91
C ILE A 941 4.00 -39.97 -10.41
N LEU A 942 5.01 -40.10 -11.27
CA LEU A 942 5.43 -41.38 -11.83
C LEU A 942 6.50 -42.07 -10.97
N PHE A 943 6.48 -43.40 -10.96
CA PHE A 943 7.46 -44.23 -10.26
C PHE A 943 8.27 -45.10 -11.23
N GLN A 944 9.46 -45.52 -10.79
CA GLN A 944 10.21 -46.56 -11.48
C GLN A 944 9.44 -47.90 -11.48
N SER A 945 9.64 -48.70 -12.53
CA SER A 945 8.91 -49.98 -12.70
C SER A 945 9.20 -50.94 -11.54
N GLY A 946 8.14 -51.52 -10.96
CA GLY A 946 8.24 -52.43 -9.81
C GLY A 946 8.71 -51.80 -8.48
N ALA A 947 8.89 -50.47 -8.42
CA ALA A 947 9.47 -49.80 -7.24
C ALA A 947 8.59 -48.65 -6.72
N ALA A 948 8.90 -48.23 -5.48
CA ALA A 948 8.39 -47.02 -4.84
C ALA A 948 9.34 -45.81 -4.97
N ILE A 949 10.25 -45.83 -5.96
CA ILE A 949 11.18 -44.73 -6.25
C ILE A 949 10.48 -43.74 -7.19
N ILE A 950 10.27 -42.51 -6.72
CA ILE A 950 9.69 -41.41 -7.49
C ILE A 950 10.64 -41.04 -8.66
N ALA A 951 10.08 -40.81 -9.85
CA ALA A 951 10.84 -40.41 -11.03
C ALA A 951 11.29 -38.95 -10.94
N ALA A 952 12.50 -38.65 -11.42
CA ALA A 952 13.14 -37.34 -11.30
C ALA A 952 12.38 -36.15 -11.94
N GLY A 953 11.33 -36.41 -12.75
CA GLY A 953 10.46 -35.38 -13.32
C GLY A 953 9.29 -34.95 -12.41
N ALA A 954 9.01 -35.65 -11.32
CA ALA A 954 7.83 -35.41 -10.48
C ALA A 954 8.00 -34.26 -9.45
N ALA A 955 9.19 -33.67 -9.33
CA ALA A 955 9.48 -32.64 -8.33
C ALA A 955 8.53 -31.43 -8.43
N ALA A 956 8.30 -30.91 -9.64
CA ALA A 956 7.40 -29.76 -9.86
C ALA A 956 5.93 -30.06 -9.50
N GLU A 957 5.48 -31.31 -9.68
CA GLU A 957 4.12 -31.70 -9.28
C GLU A 957 4.01 -31.78 -7.75
N LEU A 958 5.02 -32.36 -7.08
CA LEU A 958 5.09 -32.41 -5.62
C LEU A 958 5.18 -31.02 -4.99
N ASP A 959 5.89 -30.08 -5.63
CA ASP A 959 5.93 -28.67 -5.24
C ASP A 959 4.52 -28.03 -5.37
N ALA A 960 3.77 -28.34 -6.44
CA ALA A 960 2.41 -27.87 -6.63
C ALA A 960 1.41 -28.46 -5.62
N PHE A 961 1.55 -29.75 -5.26
CA PHE A 961 0.79 -30.37 -4.17
C PHE A 961 1.08 -29.70 -2.82
N ALA A 962 2.35 -29.47 -2.49
CA ALA A 962 2.73 -28.77 -1.26
C ALA A 962 2.17 -27.34 -1.20
N GLN A 963 2.22 -26.59 -2.30
CA GLN A 963 1.61 -25.25 -2.39
C GLN A 963 0.09 -25.28 -2.21
N ALA A 964 -0.61 -26.25 -2.81
CA ALA A 964 -2.06 -26.40 -2.66
C ALA A 964 -2.44 -26.67 -1.18
N LEU A 965 -1.66 -27.47 -0.47
CA LEU A 965 -1.89 -27.82 0.94
C LEU A 965 -1.73 -26.65 1.93
N LEU A 966 -1.09 -25.55 1.52
CA LEU A 966 -1.04 -24.30 2.30
C LEU A 966 -2.41 -23.62 2.41
N LEU A 967 -3.35 -23.90 1.49
CA LEU A 967 -4.70 -23.35 1.51
C LEU A 967 -5.59 -23.97 2.60
N CYS A 968 -5.19 -25.12 3.14
CA CYS A 968 -5.90 -25.80 4.22
C CYS A 968 -4.95 -26.31 5.32
N PRO A 969 -4.39 -25.42 6.16
CA PRO A 969 -3.33 -25.75 7.13
C PRO A 969 -3.75 -26.66 8.28
N ASP A 970 -5.06 -26.81 8.53
CA ASP A 970 -5.60 -27.62 9.63
C ASP A 970 -6.27 -28.92 9.14
N ALA A 971 -6.37 -29.14 7.82
CA ALA A 971 -7.02 -30.31 7.25
C ALA A 971 -6.16 -31.58 7.41
N VAL A 972 -6.81 -32.72 7.63
CA VAL A 972 -6.19 -34.05 7.55
C VAL A 972 -5.99 -34.39 6.07
N ILE A 973 -4.81 -34.91 5.73
CA ILE A 973 -4.35 -35.19 4.37
C ILE A 973 -4.18 -36.70 4.20
N GLU A 974 -4.88 -37.27 3.23
CA GLU A 974 -4.80 -38.68 2.88
C GLU A 974 -4.12 -38.82 1.51
N VAL A 975 -3.09 -39.67 1.42
CA VAL A 975 -2.29 -39.94 0.23
C VAL A 975 -2.54 -41.37 -0.18
N GLU A 976 -3.23 -41.56 -1.29
CA GLU A 976 -3.79 -42.82 -1.73
C GLU A 976 -2.98 -43.40 -2.90
N GLY A 977 -2.42 -44.59 -2.70
CA GLY A 977 -1.67 -45.33 -3.71
C GLY A 977 -2.52 -46.37 -4.44
N HIS A 978 -2.41 -46.43 -5.77
CA HIS A 978 -3.10 -47.41 -6.61
C HIS A 978 -2.15 -48.09 -7.63
N THR A 979 -2.47 -49.33 -8.01
CA THR A 979 -1.78 -50.10 -9.06
C THR A 979 -2.75 -50.49 -10.18
N ASP A 980 -2.19 -51.02 -11.27
CA ASP A 980 -2.95 -51.85 -12.21
C ASP A 980 -3.06 -53.30 -11.68
N SER A 981 -3.82 -54.14 -12.39
CA SER A 981 -4.04 -55.56 -12.04
C SER A 981 -3.00 -56.52 -12.62
N ASP A 982 -1.75 -56.07 -12.80
CA ASP A 982 -0.64 -56.92 -13.24
C ASP A 982 0.18 -57.33 -12.02
N GLY A 983 0.17 -58.61 -11.66
CA GLY A 983 0.99 -59.16 -10.59
C GLY A 983 0.21 -60.05 -9.62
N ASP A 984 0.59 -59.96 -8.35
CA ASP A 984 -0.08 -60.62 -7.22
C ASP A 984 -0.72 -59.52 -6.35
N ASP A 985 -1.98 -59.73 -5.96
CA ASP A 985 -2.80 -58.76 -5.23
C ASP A 985 -2.13 -58.25 -3.95
N GLN A 986 -1.41 -59.11 -3.21
CA GLN A 986 -0.72 -58.72 -1.97
C GLN A 986 0.54 -57.90 -2.26
N LEU A 987 1.29 -58.26 -3.31
CA LEU A 987 2.43 -57.45 -3.77
C LEU A 987 1.97 -56.10 -4.32
N ASN A 988 0.85 -56.05 -5.04
CA ASN A 988 0.24 -54.81 -5.54
C ASN A 988 -0.26 -53.92 -4.40
N LEU A 989 -0.88 -54.49 -3.36
CA LEU A 989 -1.25 -53.77 -2.15
C LEU A 989 -0.01 -53.19 -1.44
N ALA A 990 1.02 -54.01 -1.17
CA ALA A 990 2.25 -53.57 -0.51
C ALA A 990 2.99 -52.49 -1.32
N LEU A 991 3.07 -52.63 -2.65
CA LEU A 991 3.67 -51.64 -3.55
C LEU A 991 2.88 -50.33 -3.55
N SER A 992 1.55 -50.38 -3.43
CA SER A 992 0.71 -49.19 -3.35
C SER A 992 0.92 -48.39 -2.06
N VAL A 993 1.04 -49.08 -0.91
CA VAL A 993 1.37 -48.46 0.39
C VAL A 993 2.75 -47.79 0.31
N ALA A 994 3.78 -48.52 -0.12
CA ALA A 994 5.15 -48.00 -0.21
C ALA A 994 5.27 -46.76 -1.13
N ARG A 995 4.44 -46.68 -2.18
CA ARG A 995 4.35 -45.51 -3.06
C ARG A 995 3.67 -44.31 -2.40
N ALA A 996 2.59 -44.54 -1.64
CA ALA A 996 1.95 -43.50 -0.85
C ALA A 996 2.90 -42.95 0.23
N GLU A 997 3.61 -43.83 0.94
CA GLU A 997 4.65 -43.45 1.92
C GLU A 997 5.78 -42.62 1.28
N ALA A 998 6.25 -43.01 0.09
CA ALA A 998 7.27 -42.24 -0.63
C ALA A 998 6.80 -40.81 -0.97
N VAL A 999 5.52 -40.62 -1.31
CA VAL A 999 4.94 -39.29 -1.56
C VAL A 999 4.72 -38.51 -0.27
N VAL A 1000 4.28 -39.16 0.81
CA VAL A 1000 4.21 -38.54 2.15
C VAL A 1000 5.57 -38.00 2.56
N ASN A 1001 6.64 -38.79 2.43
CA ASN A 1001 8.01 -38.34 2.74
C ASN A 1001 8.42 -37.15 1.86
N ALA A 1002 8.15 -37.19 0.55
CA ALA A 1002 8.46 -36.10 -0.37
C ALA A 1002 7.65 -34.81 -0.12
N LEU A 1003 6.47 -34.91 0.51
CA LEU A 1003 5.69 -33.75 0.98
C LEU A 1003 6.19 -33.22 2.34
N VAL A 1004 6.67 -34.09 3.23
CA VAL A 1004 7.35 -33.70 4.47
C VAL A 1004 8.63 -32.92 4.17
N GLU A 1005 9.43 -33.36 3.19
CA GLU A 1005 10.59 -32.61 2.67
C GLU A 1005 10.22 -31.20 2.14
N ARG A 1006 8.94 -30.97 1.82
CA ARG A 1006 8.38 -29.69 1.35
C ARG A 1006 7.67 -28.91 2.46
N ASN A 1007 7.96 -29.22 3.73
CA ASN A 1007 7.41 -28.60 4.93
C ASN A 1007 5.90 -28.83 5.15
N VAL A 1008 5.29 -29.87 4.57
CA VAL A 1008 3.95 -30.30 4.97
C VAL A 1008 4.04 -31.07 6.29
N SER A 1009 3.23 -30.69 7.30
CA SER A 1009 3.34 -31.27 8.65
C SER A 1009 3.11 -32.79 8.65
N PRO A 1010 4.05 -33.61 9.17
CA PRO A 1010 3.88 -35.06 9.27
C PRO A 1010 2.65 -35.47 10.09
N SER A 1011 2.25 -34.68 11.09
CA SER A 1011 1.11 -34.96 11.96
C SER A 1011 -0.25 -34.95 11.25
N ARG A 1012 -0.29 -34.51 9.98
CA ARG A 1012 -1.49 -34.37 9.17
C ARG A 1012 -1.54 -35.35 7.99
N LEU A 1013 -0.47 -36.11 7.73
CA LEU A 1013 -0.30 -36.94 6.54
C LEU A 1013 -0.54 -38.43 6.85
N TYR A 1014 -1.43 -39.06 6.09
CA TYR A 1014 -1.72 -40.49 6.18
C TYR A 1014 -1.52 -41.18 4.82
N ALA A 1015 -0.67 -42.21 4.78
CA ALA A 1015 -0.48 -43.04 3.58
C ALA A 1015 -1.48 -44.20 3.59
N ILE A 1016 -2.21 -44.38 2.49
CA ILE A 1016 -3.18 -45.47 2.29
C ILE A 1016 -2.85 -46.16 0.97
N GLY A 1017 -2.77 -47.49 0.96
CA GLY A 1017 -2.60 -48.29 -0.26
C GLY A 1017 -3.86 -49.08 -0.57
N TYR A 1018 -4.37 -48.97 -1.80
CA TYR A 1018 -5.54 -49.70 -2.28
C TYR A 1018 -5.19 -50.84 -3.25
N GLY A 1019 -3.93 -50.97 -3.65
CA GLY A 1019 -3.51 -51.88 -4.73
C GLY A 1019 -4.35 -51.65 -5.99
N GLU A 1020 -4.85 -52.74 -6.56
CA GLU A 1020 -5.69 -52.73 -7.77
C GLU A 1020 -7.20 -52.62 -7.48
N THR A 1021 -7.62 -52.54 -6.22
CA THR A 1021 -9.04 -52.66 -5.81
C THR A 1021 -9.94 -51.50 -6.23
N GLN A 1022 -9.36 -50.35 -6.61
CA GLN A 1022 -10.08 -49.15 -7.06
C GLN A 1022 -9.59 -48.64 -8.43
N PRO A 1023 -9.90 -49.36 -9.54
CA PRO A 1023 -9.55 -48.95 -10.89
C PRO A 1023 -10.46 -47.81 -11.38
N VAL A 1024 -9.86 -46.83 -12.07
CA VAL A 1024 -10.57 -45.70 -12.72
C VAL A 1024 -10.70 -45.89 -14.24
N ALA A 1025 -10.00 -46.88 -14.80
CA ALA A 1025 -10.03 -47.24 -16.20
C ALA A 1025 -9.91 -48.76 -16.39
N ASP A 1026 -10.20 -49.24 -17.61
CA ASP A 1026 -10.17 -50.68 -17.92
C ASP A 1026 -8.75 -51.26 -17.92
N ASN A 1027 -8.48 -52.17 -16.97
CA ASN A 1027 -7.23 -52.92 -16.86
C ASN A 1027 -6.93 -53.83 -18.07
N ALA A 1028 -7.88 -54.06 -18.99
CA ALA A 1028 -7.58 -54.77 -20.25
C ALA A 1028 -6.72 -53.95 -21.24
N THR A 1029 -6.57 -52.63 -21.03
CA THR A 1029 -5.87 -51.72 -21.96
C THR A 1029 -4.58 -51.16 -21.37
N ALA A 1030 -3.57 -50.89 -22.21
CA ALA A 1030 -2.30 -50.33 -21.75
C ALA A 1030 -2.47 -48.88 -21.21
N GLU A 1031 -3.36 -48.11 -21.84
CA GLU A 1031 -3.77 -46.79 -21.40
C GLU A 1031 -4.49 -46.84 -20.05
N GLY A 1032 -5.44 -47.77 -19.87
CA GLY A 1032 -6.18 -47.93 -18.62
C GLY A 1032 -5.30 -48.38 -17.46
N LYS A 1033 -4.41 -49.35 -17.68
CA LYS A 1033 -3.37 -49.73 -16.70
C LYS A 1033 -2.47 -48.55 -16.30
N ARG A 1034 -2.16 -47.64 -17.24
CA ARG A 1034 -1.39 -46.43 -16.94
C ARG A 1034 -2.20 -45.40 -16.13
N ALA A 1035 -3.51 -45.32 -16.32
CA ALA A 1035 -4.39 -44.46 -15.52
C ALA A 1035 -4.66 -45.04 -14.11
N ASN A 1036 -4.68 -46.37 -13.96
CA ASN A 1036 -4.90 -47.03 -12.68
C ASN A 1036 -3.69 -46.93 -11.74
N ARG A 1037 -2.46 -46.97 -12.28
CA ARG A 1037 -1.21 -46.61 -11.56
C ARG A 1037 -1.17 -45.11 -11.31
N ARG A 1038 -1.69 -44.67 -10.16
CA ARG A 1038 -1.81 -43.27 -9.78
C ARG A 1038 -1.59 -43.03 -8.29
N ILE A 1039 -1.37 -41.77 -7.95
CA ILE A 1039 -1.49 -41.22 -6.59
C ILE A 1039 -2.69 -40.27 -6.58
N VAL A 1040 -3.52 -40.35 -5.54
CA VAL A 1040 -4.54 -39.34 -5.25
C VAL A 1040 -4.16 -38.68 -3.92
N VAL A 1041 -4.28 -37.36 -3.83
CA VAL A 1041 -4.14 -36.63 -2.57
C VAL A 1041 -5.49 -36.00 -2.25
N SER A 1042 -6.06 -36.37 -1.11
CA SER A 1042 -7.36 -35.92 -0.64
C SER A 1042 -7.23 -35.24 0.73
N VAL A 1043 -8.18 -34.37 1.09
CA VAL A 1043 -8.19 -33.67 2.38
C VAL A 1043 -9.58 -33.61 2.99
N ARG A 1044 -9.65 -33.81 4.30
CA ARG A 1044 -10.88 -33.70 5.11
C ARG A 1044 -10.70 -32.73 6.28
N ALA A 1045 -11.81 -32.15 6.73
CA ALA A 1045 -11.81 -31.36 7.95
C ALA A 1045 -11.40 -32.22 9.15
N PRO A 1046 -10.68 -31.66 10.15
CA PRO A 1046 -10.50 -32.35 11.43
C PRO A 1046 -11.88 -32.59 12.06
N GLU A 1047 -12.10 -33.80 12.57
CA GLU A 1047 -13.25 -34.09 13.43
C GLU A 1047 -12.96 -33.46 14.80
N ASP A 1048 -13.87 -32.61 15.30
CA ASP A 1048 -13.77 -32.05 16.65
C ASP A 1048 -13.77 -33.20 17.67
N GLN A 1049 -12.65 -33.34 18.40
CA GLN A 1049 -12.49 -34.34 19.46
C GLN A 1049 -12.99 -33.76 20.79
N ASP A 1050 -14.32 -33.77 20.97
CA ASP A 1050 -15.01 -33.57 22.25
C ASP A 1050 -15.44 -34.91 22.88
#